data_AF-A0A1E7EJY9-F1
#
_entry.id   AF-A0A1E7EJY9-F1
#
_cell.length_a   1.000
_cell.length_b   1.000
_cell.length_c   1.000
_cell.angle_alpha   90.00
_cell.angle_beta   90.00
_cell.angle_gamma   90.00
#
_symmetry.space_group_name_H-M   'P 1'
#
loop_
_entity.id
_entity.type
_entity.pdbx_description
1 polymer ?
#
loop_
_entity_poly.entity_id
_entity_poly.type
_entity_poly.pdbx_seq_one_letter_code
_entity_poly.pdbx_strand_id
1 'polypeptide(L)'
;MPSTGTKQQLKVDRIAGGKRILQDTSLLLNEIYSALKEQDARTLLRLPKKIQLAVTSIHVVQETLDDVLRYDGNLTLSNELISAAVAQENKEKKIIGRQQHIKYARKSEHQLLKYQSPGVQGQRYCLYQLVNLTQIDDKSPVYKYPYTKLVPLLTSAGHCVCSKTTLYRKASLFNNDNRILPTIGDEGLVEGRPPMVTTSDLIGLNNGVLNHSGKIETTNDLTKSIVDLQKARGHTMPSTPSRSTIKKYNIVLGRQDGISLVKAGGARPQGVRRQMAGSSVRNCMSQITTLLVSHFVPGHYEVPQDLPEGCILAHKIIEQVAGKEMKPIGLHQIINYDFTSTFFWDGADKIESSIDSWARVSEASQARGARNRTSTWVNNEDIKCNGLTVKWCEGTVASGHLLPQVAIFTGFSETEMPKDSFLVMQVEGMCVNGNLDARNKAVGYIALLRAKQKMGPFFEWYDTKVVLPYFRSLLDEYCNIPVDYDGALDEEVFARIHVDSDMQQIARLVDYVVMQRNYKLGLLFNKIGAKTTMCYQPMDVGEFFKIIRYQSRQSTTKGTDCPLRKTLENGMKQLKDSGRLILTPKKLNAIIDCGATSPKVKGKAYSEQSIKKSYIDTGFINEVDACPNIFGVMKASNVPFSSKPSLEKLFLDSILTCTSEMYISSDGISEQVYDQVGFGIDIDCVGNQYPLTSKSVVLGRAQPIISDRCLQAKTAGMVKELNNQRRIRSQKVSQARAILERNVACTSLLFERANLPATSIPAAVADIPLTIIAKLSSAQLECFVRVRVQKNLLEKWICPTKGTPEKVLENMFCSKTKGKYLIQLVKEVAAQDIIGEIPSDVTRIEVPTMCNIQEPTLVLIGGSFSLPKFSATKAWCLLAGKAVESINQKGLVDSLVVDMVTLNLKCRMFGEMLLSRLPKFVTSRVPDTRPDLQVGVHWHWESFRTKLPQIALLCGLSDHICRGLEYRTADESLLEHKDGTFLELLGELKKADGSYVNKDRNRTEPHRAGASDSIIVVRGEEGHKKYSKLDGPISQQRQQALDYPDASIADKIEGRKGTYDDLQQLCGLGMLRSKRDEVLALFEWNKEEEDMLMKLTWRSSNKDCLENRKYKHLTFLFELTYALAIAPGANTTQNPTGEWELKYFG
;
A
#
# COMPACT_ATOMS: atom_id res chain seq x y z
N MET A 1 81.72 12.96 31.81
CA MET A 1 80.30 12.52 31.73
C MET A 1 79.55 13.10 32.93
N PRO A 2 78.50 13.91 32.73
CA PRO A 2 77.54 14.17 33.80
C PRO A 2 76.57 12.99 33.89
N SER A 3 76.24 12.56 35.11
CA SER A 3 75.32 11.47 35.41
C SER A 3 73.96 11.68 34.71
N THR A 4 73.33 10.58 34.30
CA THR A 4 72.04 10.54 33.60
C THR A 4 70.92 11.32 34.32
N GLY A 5 71.03 11.51 35.64
CA GLY A 5 70.12 12.36 36.43
C GLY A 5 70.17 13.85 36.06
N THR A 6 71.34 14.40 35.70
CA THR A 6 71.51 15.84 35.42
C THR A 6 70.84 16.30 34.12
N LYS A 7 70.78 15.45 33.08
CA LYS A 7 70.12 15.79 31.80
C LYS A 7 68.60 15.75 31.89
N GLN A 8 68.05 14.80 32.66
CA GLN A 8 66.61 14.69 32.88
C GLN A 8 66.13 15.82 33.79
N GLN A 9 66.90 16.19 34.82
CA GLN A 9 66.61 17.35 35.67
C GLN A 9 66.65 18.66 34.87
N LEU A 10 67.67 18.88 34.02
CA LEU A 10 67.73 20.04 33.13
C LEU A 10 66.55 20.09 32.14
N LYS A 11 66.06 18.94 31.64
CA LYS A 11 64.88 18.87 30.77
C LYS A 11 63.61 19.25 31.54
N VAL A 12 63.44 18.74 32.75
CA VAL A 12 62.29 19.08 33.63
C VAL A 12 62.33 20.56 34.02
N ASP A 13 63.49 21.09 34.40
CA ASP A 13 63.65 22.49 34.80
C ASP A 13 63.41 23.45 33.63
N ARG A 14 63.85 23.10 32.41
CA ARG A 14 63.56 23.88 31.19
C ARG A 14 62.09 23.83 30.79
N ILE A 15 61.43 22.67 30.90
CA ILE A 15 59.98 22.55 30.66
C ILE A 15 59.19 23.34 31.70
N ALA A 16 59.59 23.28 32.98
CA ALA A 16 58.98 24.06 34.04
C ALA A 16 59.17 25.58 33.83
N GLY A 17 60.37 26.00 33.42
CA GLY A 17 60.67 27.39 33.05
C GLY A 17 59.83 27.87 31.86
N GLY A 18 59.75 27.08 30.78
CA GLY A 18 58.91 27.40 29.62
C GLY A 18 57.43 27.47 29.94
N LYS A 19 56.92 26.57 30.81
CA LYS A 19 55.54 26.60 31.29
C LYS A 19 55.24 27.85 32.10
N ARG A 20 56.18 28.31 32.94
CA ARG A 20 56.04 29.55 33.72
C ARG A 20 56.00 30.77 32.80
N ILE A 21 56.89 30.86 31.82
CA ILE A 21 56.92 31.96 30.84
C ILE A 21 55.62 32.00 30.02
N LEU A 22 55.06 30.83 29.64
CA LEU A 22 53.78 30.74 28.94
C LEU A 22 52.60 31.20 29.80
N GLN A 23 52.58 30.85 31.09
CA GLN A 23 51.55 31.31 32.02
C GLN A 23 51.62 32.82 32.22
N ASP A 24 52.81 33.37 32.41
CA ASP A 24 53.03 34.82 32.57
C ASP A 24 52.65 35.58 31.28
N THR A 25 52.96 35.02 30.12
CA THR A 25 52.57 35.57 28.81
C THR A 25 51.05 35.53 28.61
N SER A 26 50.39 34.45 29.04
CA SER A 26 48.92 34.34 28.96
C SER A 26 48.22 35.33 29.88
N LEU A 27 48.74 35.54 31.09
CA LEU A 27 48.24 36.56 32.01
C LEU A 27 48.41 37.96 31.42
N LEU A 28 49.58 38.27 30.84
CA LEU A 28 49.82 39.55 30.17
C LEU A 28 48.88 39.79 28.99
N LEU A 29 48.58 38.77 28.19
CA LEU A 29 47.63 38.85 27.06
C LEU A 29 46.18 39.08 27.54
N ASN A 30 45.78 38.43 28.64
CA ASN A 30 44.46 38.66 29.24
C ASN A 30 44.34 40.06 29.84
N GLU A 31 45.42 40.59 30.40
CA GLU A 31 45.50 41.96 30.90
C GLU A 31 45.36 42.98 29.74
N ILE A 32 46.05 42.73 28.62
CA ILE A 32 45.93 43.53 27.38
C ILE A 32 44.49 43.46 26.83
N TYR A 33 43.89 42.27 26.80
CA TYR A 33 42.54 42.08 26.29
C TYR A 33 41.48 42.77 27.16
N SER A 34 41.62 42.69 28.49
CA SER A 34 40.72 43.36 29.43
C SER A 34 40.85 44.88 29.33
N ALA A 35 42.06 45.41 29.24
CA ALA A 35 42.30 46.84 29.03
C ALA A 35 41.73 47.36 27.70
N LEU A 36 41.81 46.56 26.62
CA LEU A 36 41.18 46.88 25.32
C LEU A 36 39.65 46.88 25.40
N LYS A 37 39.07 45.97 26.19
CA LYS A 37 37.62 45.86 26.37
C LYS A 37 37.05 47.00 27.20
N GLU A 38 37.77 47.43 28.24
CA GLU A 38 37.34 48.48 29.17
C GLU A 38 37.70 49.90 28.72
N GLN A 39 38.40 50.05 27.58
CA GLN A 39 38.83 51.33 27.00
C GLN A 39 39.63 52.23 27.96
N ASP A 40 40.42 51.66 28.86
CA ASP A 40 41.28 52.42 29.76
C ASP A 40 42.43 53.10 28.98
N ALA A 41 42.28 54.41 28.77
CA ALA A 41 43.18 55.25 27.99
C ALA A 41 44.63 55.25 28.50
N ARG A 42 44.86 55.10 29.81
CA ARG A 42 46.23 55.07 30.38
C ARG A 42 46.95 53.76 30.07
N THR A 43 46.23 52.65 30.05
CA THR A 43 46.79 51.32 29.76
C THR A 43 46.96 51.10 28.26
N LEU A 44 46.07 51.67 27.43
CA LEU A 44 46.16 51.68 25.97
C LEU A 44 47.41 52.38 25.42
N LEU A 45 47.93 53.40 26.11
CA LEU A 45 49.18 54.07 25.74
C LEU A 45 50.44 53.20 25.96
N ARG A 46 50.38 52.22 26.88
CA ARG A 46 51.49 51.30 27.17
C ARG A 46 51.40 49.98 26.39
N LEU A 47 50.30 49.77 25.65
CA LEU A 47 50.01 48.54 24.89
C LEU A 47 51.12 48.15 23.90
N PRO A 48 51.74 49.09 23.13
CA PRO A 48 52.79 48.72 22.19
C PRO A 48 53.99 48.05 22.88
N LYS A 49 54.41 48.56 24.04
CA LYS A 49 55.53 48.01 24.83
C LYS A 49 55.18 46.65 25.45
N LYS A 50 53.95 46.49 25.97
CA LYS A 50 53.48 45.20 26.52
C LYS A 50 53.31 44.14 25.43
N ILE A 51 52.82 44.50 24.24
CA ILE A 51 52.74 43.61 23.08
C ILE A 51 54.14 43.20 22.62
N GLN A 52 55.11 44.13 22.59
CA GLN A 52 56.49 43.81 22.25
C GLN A 52 57.09 42.80 23.24
N LEU A 53 56.90 43.01 24.55
CA LEU A 53 57.31 42.07 25.61
C LEU A 53 56.65 40.69 25.48
N ALA A 54 55.35 40.64 25.14
CA ALA A 54 54.65 39.38 24.89
C ALA A 54 55.21 38.64 23.67
N VAL A 55 55.49 39.36 22.58
CA VAL A 55 56.10 38.78 21.36
C VAL A 55 57.51 38.26 21.64
N THR A 56 58.34 39.00 22.39
CA THR A 56 59.67 38.54 22.78
C THR A 56 59.60 37.30 23.68
N SER A 57 58.65 37.25 24.63
CA SER A 57 58.46 36.09 25.51
C SER A 57 58.01 34.85 24.74
N ILE A 58 57.14 35.00 23.74
CA ILE A 58 56.74 33.91 22.84
C ILE A 58 57.93 33.39 22.04
N HIS A 59 58.84 34.26 21.60
CA HIS A 59 60.05 33.86 20.88
C HIS A 59 61.00 33.04 21.76
N VAL A 60 61.19 33.44 23.02
CA VAL A 60 62.01 32.68 23.99
C VAL A 60 61.39 31.31 24.30
N VAL A 61 60.05 31.23 24.40
CA VAL A 61 59.35 29.95 24.56
C VAL A 61 59.55 29.05 23.33
N GLN A 62 59.51 29.63 22.13
CA GLN A 62 59.70 28.90 20.88
C GLN A 62 61.12 28.33 20.78
N GLU A 63 62.15 29.12 21.10
CA GLU A 63 63.54 28.62 21.17
C GLU A 63 63.71 27.53 22.23
N THR A 64 63.07 27.68 23.40
CA THR A 64 63.13 26.67 24.47
C THR A 64 62.44 25.36 24.04
N LEU A 65 61.34 25.44 23.29
CA LEU A 65 60.62 24.28 22.75
C LEU A 65 61.41 23.58 21.64
N ASP A 66 62.05 24.34 20.75
CA ASP A 66 62.91 23.78 19.70
C ASP A 66 64.13 23.05 20.29
N ASP A 67 64.70 23.58 21.38
CA ASP A 67 65.77 22.92 22.13
C ASP A 67 65.30 21.62 22.81
N VAL A 68 64.05 21.57 23.32
CA VAL A 68 63.47 20.37 23.93
C VAL A 68 63.14 19.31 22.86
N LEU A 69 62.67 19.73 21.69
CA LEU A 69 62.33 18.86 20.56
C LEU A 69 63.56 18.20 19.92
N ARG A 70 64.74 18.84 19.97
CA ARG A 70 66.01 18.23 19.51
C ARG A 70 66.45 17.02 20.35
N TYR A 71 65.88 16.80 21.54
CA TYR A 71 66.34 15.79 22.50
C TYR A 71 65.42 14.56 22.66
N ASP A 72 64.36 14.39 21.87
CA ASP A 72 63.45 13.23 22.02
C ASP A 72 63.14 12.53 20.70
N GLY A 73 63.76 11.37 20.49
CA GLY A 73 63.61 10.53 19.29
C GLY A 73 62.49 9.51 19.41
N ASN A 74 61.26 9.94 19.74
CA ASN A 74 60.10 9.04 19.71
C ASN A 74 58.91 9.59 18.91
N LEU A 75 58.54 8.80 17.91
CA LEU A 75 57.82 9.12 16.68
C LEU A 75 56.29 9.19 16.85
N THR A 76 55.81 9.74 17.96
CA THR A 76 54.36 9.92 18.20
C THR A 76 53.95 11.39 18.13
N LEU A 77 54.82 12.32 18.54
CA LEU A 77 54.57 13.76 18.44
C LEU A 77 54.74 14.31 17.00
N SER A 78 55.59 13.69 16.18
CA SER A 78 55.83 14.09 14.79
C SER A 78 54.60 13.92 13.89
N ASN A 79 53.76 12.91 14.13
CA ASN A 79 52.58 12.67 13.29
C ASN A 79 51.42 13.63 13.60
N GLU A 80 51.32 14.10 14.85
CA GLU A 80 50.36 15.15 15.23
C GLU A 80 50.84 16.54 14.75
N LEU A 81 52.15 16.80 14.77
CA LEU A 81 52.74 18.04 14.24
C LEU A 81 52.71 18.14 12.72
N ILE A 82 52.81 17.03 11.97
CA ILE A 82 52.61 17.01 10.51
C ILE A 82 51.16 17.37 10.17
N SER A 83 50.19 16.88 10.94
CA SER A 83 48.77 17.22 10.76
C SER A 83 48.48 18.70 11.08
N ALA A 84 49.18 19.30 12.05
CA ALA A 84 49.08 20.72 12.38
C ALA A 84 49.86 21.63 11.39
N ALA A 85 51.01 21.19 10.89
CA ALA A 85 51.82 21.91 9.90
C ALA A 85 51.10 22.01 8.54
N VAL A 86 50.38 20.97 8.13
CA VAL A 86 49.51 21.01 6.93
C VAL A 86 48.34 21.99 7.12
N ALA A 87 47.85 22.19 8.34
CA ALA A 87 46.82 23.20 8.63
C ALA A 87 47.40 24.64 8.64
N GLN A 88 48.67 24.81 9.04
CA GLN A 88 49.38 26.09 9.09
C GLN A 88 49.86 26.55 7.70
N GLU A 89 50.38 25.64 6.87
CA GLU A 89 50.81 25.92 5.48
C GLU A 89 49.63 26.41 4.62
N ASN A 90 48.44 25.86 4.87
CA ASN A 90 47.18 26.30 4.25
C ASN A 90 46.71 27.69 4.75
N LYS A 91 47.19 28.15 5.91
CA LYS A 91 46.89 29.46 6.49
C LYS A 91 47.88 30.53 6.01
N GLU A 92 49.15 30.18 5.81
CA GLU A 92 50.20 31.07 5.29
C GLU A 92 50.07 31.33 3.79
N LYS A 93 49.70 30.32 2.99
CA LYS A 93 49.34 30.50 1.56
C LYS A 93 48.17 31.49 1.38
N LYS A 94 47.28 31.61 2.37
CA LYS A 94 46.17 32.59 2.40
C LYS A 94 46.60 34.02 2.75
N ILE A 95 47.71 34.22 3.45
CA ILE A 95 48.19 35.54 3.88
C ILE A 95 49.10 36.17 2.82
N ILE A 96 49.98 35.38 2.19
CA ILE A 96 50.85 35.84 1.10
C ILE A 96 50.02 36.25 -0.14
N GLY A 97 48.93 35.53 -0.44
CA GLY A 97 47.98 35.90 -1.49
C GLY A 97 47.19 37.19 -1.22
N ARG A 98 47.00 37.58 0.05
CA ARG A 98 46.29 38.82 0.42
C ARG A 98 47.15 40.09 0.23
N GLN A 99 48.46 40.00 0.44
CA GLN A 99 49.35 41.17 0.29
C GLN A 99 49.61 41.53 -1.18
N GLN A 100 49.68 40.56 -2.09
CA GLN A 100 49.78 40.83 -3.53
C GLN A 100 48.48 41.40 -4.12
N HIS A 101 47.32 40.99 -3.57
CA HIS A 101 46.02 41.53 -3.95
C HIS A 101 45.82 43.01 -3.61
N ILE A 102 46.33 43.49 -2.47
CA ILE A 102 46.20 44.88 -2.02
C ILE A 102 47.06 45.83 -2.88
N LYS A 103 48.23 45.38 -3.33
CA LYS A 103 49.11 46.15 -4.22
C LYS A 103 48.51 46.33 -5.63
N TYR A 104 47.80 45.31 -6.13
CA TYR A 104 47.07 45.38 -7.41
C TYR A 104 45.79 46.22 -7.32
N ALA A 105 45.05 46.16 -6.21
CA ALA A 105 43.82 46.92 -6.00
C ALA A 105 44.06 48.44 -6.02
N ARG A 106 45.12 48.93 -5.35
CA ARG A 106 45.48 50.36 -5.32
C ARG A 106 45.90 50.92 -6.69
N LYS A 107 46.50 50.08 -7.55
CA LYS A 107 46.91 50.48 -8.91
C LYS A 107 45.69 50.61 -9.84
N SER A 108 44.66 49.80 -9.65
CA SER A 108 43.43 49.82 -10.45
C SER A 108 42.41 50.86 -9.98
N GLU A 109 42.37 51.17 -8.69
CA GLU A 109 41.59 52.27 -8.12
C GLU A 109 42.04 53.64 -8.67
N HIS A 110 43.37 53.84 -8.81
CA HIS A 110 43.94 55.05 -9.40
C HIS A 110 43.70 55.19 -10.92
N GLN A 111 43.46 54.08 -11.63
CA GLN A 111 43.11 54.08 -13.05
C GLN A 111 41.60 54.30 -13.28
N LEU A 112 40.73 53.81 -12.39
CA LEU A 112 39.28 54.04 -12.45
C LEU A 112 38.91 55.51 -12.21
N LEU A 113 39.65 56.21 -11.36
CA LEU A 113 39.48 57.67 -11.15
C LEU A 113 39.81 58.50 -12.39
N LYS A 114 40.64 58.01 -13.33
CA LYS A 114 40.92 58.70 -14.61
C LYS A 114 39.79 58.60 -15.65
N TYR A 115 38.81 57.71 -15.45
CA TYR A 115 37.65 57.58 -16.34
C TYR A 115 36.47 58.47 -15.94
N GLN A 116 36.60 59.28 -14.89
CA GLN A 116 35.65 60.35 -14.55
C GLN A 116 35.94 61.61 -15.37
N SER A 117 35.79 61.55 -16.71
CA SER A 117 35.56 62.75 -17.52
C SER A 117 34.06 63.06 -17.59
N PRO A 118 33.65 64.33 -17.63
CA PRO A 118 32.32 64.77 -17.24
C PRO A 118 31.35 64.63 -18.41
N GLY A 119 30.34 63.77 -18.26
CA GLY A 119 29.29 63.64 -19.28
C GLY A 119 28.08 62.76 -18.94
N VAL A 120 28.06 62.03 -17.81
CA VAL A 120 26.88 61.21 -17.45
C VAL A 120 26.60 61.35 -15.96
N GLN A 121 25.79 62.35 -15.61
CA GLN A 121 25.16 62.41 -14.29
C GLN A 121 24.01 61.39 -14.23
N GLY A 122 24.07 60.46 -13.28
CA GLY A 122 22.86 59.89 -12.68
C GLY A 122 22.35 58.53 -13.16
N GLN A 123 23.14 57.62 -13.74
CA GLN A 123 22.66 56.24 -14.02
C GLN A 123 23.38 55.16 -13.21
N ARG A 124 22.58 54.43 -12.42
CA ARG A 124 22.98 53.15 -11.79
C ARG A 124 23.10 52.10 -12.89
N TYR A 125 24.27 51.49 -13.04
CA TYR A 125 24.52 50.55 -14.13
C TYR A 125 23.70 49.26 -13.98
N CYS A 126 23.00 48.86 -15.03
CA CYS A 126 22.43 47.51 -15.13
C CYS A 126 23.53 46.51 -15.55
N LEU A 127 23.38 45.25 -15.18
CA LEU A 127 24.36 44.19 -15.45
C LEU A 127 24.77 44.11 -16.94
N TYR A 128 23.85 44.47 -17.84
CA TYR A 128 24.07 44.53 -19.28
C TYR A 128 25.11 45.61 -19.68
N GLN A 129 25.07 46.80 -19.07
CA GLN A 129 26.05 47.86 -19.31
C GLN A 129 27.45 47.50 -18.76
N LEU A 130 27.50 46.75 -17.64
CA LEU A 130 28.75 46.21 -17.09
C LEU A 130 29.39 45.15 -17.99
N VAL A 131 28.57 44.30 -18.62
CA VAL A 131 29.06 43.28 -19.57
C VAL A 131 29.52 43.94 -20.88
N ASN A 132 28.85 44.98 -21.37
CA ASN A 132 29.31 45.74 -22.54
C ASN A 132 30.63 46.48 -22.27
N LEU A 133 30.83 47.05 -21.07
CA LEU A 133 32.11 47.67 -20.69
C LEU A 133 33.28 46.66 -20.67
N THR A 134 32.99 45.38 -20.42
CA THR A 134 33.97 44.29 -20.51
C THR A 134 34.08 43.67 -21.90
N GLN A 135 33.43 44.19 -22.93
CA GLN A 135 33.51 43.65 -24.30
C GLN A 135 34.06 44.65 -25.34
N ILE A 136 34.21 45.93 -24.99
CA ILE A 136 34.51 46.97 -25.99
C ILE A 136 36.01 47.10 -26.34
N ASP A 137 36.94 46.57 -25.55
CA ASP A 137 38.37 46.59 -25.89
C ASP A 137 39.11 45.50 -25.10
N ASP A 138 39.78 44.57 -25.79
CA ASP A 138 40.62 43.53 -25.20
C ASP A 138 41.90 44.10 -24.54
N LYS A 139 42.19 45.38 -24.80
CA LYS A 139 43.22 46.18 -24.13
C LYS A 139 42.68 46.92 -22.90
N SER A 140 41.38 46.90 -22.63
CA SER A 140 40.80 47.48 -21.42
C SER A 140 41.28 46.71 -20.17
N PRO A 141 41.82 47.41 -19.15
CA PRO A 141 42.30 46.75 -17.93
C PRO A 141 41.19 46.05 -17.14
N VAL A 142 39.92 46.33 -17.43
CA VAL A 142 38.76 45.69 -16.79
C VAL A 142 38.47 44.30 -17.40
N TYR A 143 38.84 44.06 -18.66
CA TYR A 143 38.61 42.78 -19.36
C TYR A 143 39.28 41.59 -18.65
N LYS A 144 40.45 41.83 -18.03
CA LYS A 144 41.24 40.80 -17.33
C LYS A 144 41.00 40.79 -15.81
N TYR A 145 40.03 41.54 -15.30
CA TYR A 145 39.81 41.68 -13.87
C TYR A 145 38.91 40.55 -13.32
N PRO A 146 39.33 39.81 -12.26
CA PRO A 146 38.51 38.74 -11.69
C PRO A 146 37.20 39.29 -11.11
N TYR A 147 36.04 38.79 -11.57
CA TYR A 147 34.72 39.25 -11.12
C TYR A 147 34.55 39.15 -9.60
N THR A 148 35.24 38.21 -8.95
CA THR A 148 35.24 38.03 -7.49
C THR A 148 35.75 39.24 -6.72
N LYS A 149 36.56 40.09 -7.37
CA LYS A 149 37.04 41.39 -6.88
C LYS A 149 36.18 42.57 -7.35
N LEU A 150 35.61 42.48 -8.54
CA LEU A 150 34.79 43.53 -9.14
C LEU A 150 33.46 43.70 -8.38
N VAL A 151 32.82 42.57 -8.00
CA VAL A 151 31.50 42.56 -7.33
C VAL A 151 31.53 43.29 -5.97
N PRO A 152 32.47 43.02 -5.03
CA PRO A 152 32.58 43.78 -3.78
C PRO A 152 32.72 45.27 -4.00
N LEU A 153 33.53 45.68 -4.97
CA LEU A 153 33.88 47.08 -5.27
C LEU A 153 32.67 47.86 -5.80
N LEU A 154 31.89 47.25 -6.70
CA LEU A 154 30.64 47.80 -7.22
C LEU A 154 29.52 47.84 -6.18
N THR A 155 29.50 46.88 -5.25
CA THR A 155 28.51 46.85 -4.17
C THR A 155 28.84 47.88 -3.09
N SER A 156 30.13 48.07 -2.75
CA SER A 156 30.57 49.04 -1.73
C SER A 156 30.44 50.49 -2.19
N ALA A 157 30.50 50.74 -3.49
CA ALA A 157 30.33 52.08 -4.06
C ALA A 157 28.85 52.47 -4.30
N GLY A 158 27.88 51.60 -3.96
CA GLY A 158 26.45 51.91 -4.08
C GLY A 158 25.91 51.99 -5.52
N HIS A 159 26.69 51.54 -6.50
CA HIS A 159 26.37 51.68 -7.93
C HIS A 159 25.58 50.50 -8.53
N CYS A 160 25.18 49.51 -7.72
CA CYS A 160 24.45 48.34 -8.21
C CYS A 160 23.06 48.20 -7.58
N VAL A 161 22.04 47.94 -8.42
CA VAL A 161 20.62 47.83 -8.01
C VAL A 161 20.29 46.45 -7.41
N CYS A 162 21.17 45.46 -7.58
CA CYS A 162 20.93 44.08 -7.12
C CYS A 162 21.87 43.69 -5.97
N SER A 163 21.42 42.75 -5.11
CA SER A 163 22.18 42.33 -3.93
C SER A 163 23.49 41.62 -4.31
N LYS A 164 24.50 41.76 -3.45
CA LYS A 164 25.83 41.13 -3.59
C LYS A 164 25.74 39.65 -3.97
N THR A 165 24.84 38.91 -3.32
CA THR A 165 24.60 37.47 -3.55
C THR A 165 24.08 37.18 -4.96
N THR A 166 23.23 38.06 -5.50
CA THR A 166 22.66 37.91 -6.85
C THR A 166 23.73 38.15 -7.93
N LEU A 167 24.62 39.13 -7.71
CA LEU A 167 25.76 39.42 -8.59
C LEU A 167 26.74 38.24 -8.68
N TYR A 168 27.12 37.68 -7.53
CA TYR A 168 28.01 36.50 -7.50
C TYR A 168 27.40 35.30 -8.22
N ARG A 169 26.08 35.07 -8.05
CA ARG A 169 25.38 33.98 -8.74
C ARG A 169 25.36 34.16 -10.25
N LYS A 170 25.10 35.38 -10.74
CA LYS A 170 25.08 35.68 -12.18
C LYS A 170 26.48 35.63 -12.81
N ALA A 171 27.50 36.11 -12.10
CA ALA A 171 28.88 36.03 -12.57
C ALA A 171 29.41 34.59 -12.63
N SER A 172 28.99 33.74 -11.68
CA SER A 172 29.27 32.29 -11.70
C SER A 172 28.60 31.58 -12.87
N LEU A 173 27.35 31.94 -13.22
CA LEU A 173 26.65 31.38 -14.37
C LEU A 173 27.32 31.78 -15.70
N PHE A 174 27.77 33.03 -15.81
CA PHE A 174 28.44 33.54 -17.01
C PHE A 174 29.78 32.83 -17.28
N ASN A 175 30.54 32.51 -16.22
CA ASN A 175 31.85 31.87 -16.32
C ASN A 175 31.79 30.37 -16.65
N ASN A 176 30.66 29.71 -16.39
CA ASN A 176 30.55 28.26 -16.55
C ASN A 176 30.03 27.84 -17.93
N ASP A 177 29.25 28.68 -18.63
CA ASP A 177 28.58 28.24 -19.87
C ASP A 177 28.99 28.99 -21.15
N ASN A 178 29.76 30.09 -21.09
CA ASN A 178 30.19 30.86 -22.27
C ASN A 178 29.09 31.23 -23.29
N ARG A 179 27.79 31.09 -22.96
CA ARG A 179 26.66 31.45 -23.81
C ARG A 179 25.45 31.87 -22.98
N ILE A 180 24.73 32.83 -23.58
CA ILE A 180 23.42 33.39 -23.23
C ILE A 180 23.49 34.58 -22.25
N LEU A 181 23.67 35.77 -22.83
CA LEU A 181 23.05 36.98 -22.30
C LEU A 181 21.52 36.77 -22.28
N PRO A 182 20.81 37.20 -21.22
CA PRO A 182 19.37 37.31 -21.33
C PRO A 182 19.09 38.31 -22.46
N THR A 183 18.44 37.85 -23.53
CA THR A 183 17.88 38.74 -24.53
C THR A 183 16.78 39.57 -23.86
N ILE A 184 16.62 40.79 -24.36
CA ILE A 184 15.56 41.72 -23.99
C ILE A 184 14.23 40.97 -24.14
N GLY A 185 13.62 40.57 -23.02
CA GLY A 185 12.47 39.65 -23.00
C GLY A 185 12.32 38.86 -21.70
N ASP A 186 13.39 38.65 -20.93
CA ASP A 186 13.37 37.97 -19.62
C ASP A 186 12.89 38.87 -18.45
N GLU A 187 12.04 39.86 -18.74
CA GLU A 187 11.43 40.76 -17.75
C GLU A 187 10.25 40.09 -17.03
N GLY A 188 10.48 38.89 -16.50
CA GLY A 188 9.57 38.25 -15.59
C GLY A 188 9.75 38.78 -14.16
N LEU A 189 8.96 39.80 -13.79
CA LEU A 189 8.55 40.13 -12.41
C LEU A 189 9.51 41.03 -11.57
N VAL A 190 9.63 42.31 -11.95
CA VAL A 190 9.78 43.56 -11.13
C VAL A 190 10.83 43.64 -9.98
N GLU A 191 11.52 42.57 -9.58
CA GLU A 191 12.47 42.60 -8.44
C GLU A 191 13.81 41.91 -8.74
N GLY A 192 14.26 41.95 -10.00
CA GLY A 192 15.64 41.59 -10.36
C GLY A 192 16.07 40.14 -10.10
N ARG A 193 15.15 39.25 -9.73
CA ARG A 193 15.42 37.80 -9.56
C ARG A 193 15.16 37.09 -10.88
N PRO A 194 16.14 36.34 -11.42
CA PRO A 194 15.92 35.50 -12.60
C PRO A 194 14.79 34.50 -12.31
N PRO A 195 13.94 34.20 -13.31
CA PRO A 195 12.97 33.13 -13.18
C PRO A 195 13.70 31.82 -12.86
N MET A 196 13.21 31.10 -11.84
CA MET A 196 13.75 29.80 -11.45
C MET A 196 13.52 28.73 -12.53
N VAL A 197 12.61 28.96 -13.48
CA VAL A 197 12.20 27.99 -14.51
C VAL A 197 11.96 28.80 -15.78
N THR A 198 12.38 28.32 -16.95
CA THR A 198 12.12 29.05 -18.21
C THR A 198 10.62 29.06 -18.50
N THR A 199 10.14 30.00 -19.31
CA THR A 199 8.71 30.07 -19.68
C THR A 199 8.21 28.77 -20.34
N SER A 200 9.02 28.16 -21.20
CA SER A 200 8.74 26.87 -21.86
C SER A 200 8.56 25.74 -20.84
N ASP A 201 9.51 25.61 -19.91
CA ASP A 201 9.46 24.58 -18.88
C ASP A 201 8.32 24.82 -17.89
N LEU A 202 8.04 26.09 -17.60
CA LEU A 202 6.98 26.51 -16.71
C LEU A 202 5.65 26.03 -17.29
N ILE A 203 5.36 26.32 -18.56
CA ILE A 203 4.18 25.82 -19.30
C ILE A 203 4.17 24.28 -19.30
N GLY A 204 5.33 23.65 -19.49
CA GLY A 204 5.48 22.20 -19.42
C GLY A 204 5.07 21.57 -18.08
N LEU A 205 5.06 22.33 -16.98
CA LEU A 205 4.57 21.84 -15.67
C LEU A 205 3.06 21.54 -15.69
N ASN A 206 2.28 22.16 -16.57
CA ASN A 206 0.86 21.85 -16.73
C ASN A 206 0.59 20.62 -17.59
N ASN A 207 1.58 20.08 -18.30
CA ASN A 207 1.41 18.88 -19.15
C ASN A 207 0.86 17.70 -18.34
N GLY A 208 1.25 17.61 -17.06
CA GLY A 208 0.69 16.61 -16.16
C GLY A 208 -0.83 16.74 -15.98
N VAL A 209 -1.33 17.97 -15.85
CA VAL A 209 -2.77 18.27 -15.65
C VAL A 209 -3.53 18.17 -16.97
N LEU A 210 -2.98 18.68 -18.06
CA LEU A 210 -3.59 18.65 -19.40
C LEU A 210 -3.68 17.21 -19.94
N ASN A 211 -2.64 16.40 -19.77
CA ASN A 211 -2.60 15.03 -20.29
C ASN A 211 -3.34 14.02 -19.39
N HIS A 212 -3.76 14.43 -18.19
CA HIS A 212 -4.45 13.56 -17.24
C HIS A 212 -5.71 14.22 -16.72
N SER A 213 -6.82 13.94 -17.40
CA SER A 213 -8.15 14.21 -16.88
C SER A 213 -8.30 13.52 -15.51
N GLY A 214 -8.18 14.29 -14.42
CA GLY A 214 -8.39 13.84 -13.04
C GLY A 214 -7.31 14.32 -12.08
N LYS A 215 -6.20 14.78 -12.65
CA LYS A 215 -5.07 15.28 -11.90
C LYS A 215 -5.35 16.69 -11.40
N ILE A 216 -4.99 16.91 -10.16
CA ILE A 216 -5.06 18.19 -9.48
C ILE A 216 -3.63 18.51 -9.07
N GLU A 217 -3.17 19.70 -9.39
CA GLU A 217 -1.89 20.18 -8.88
C GLU A 217 -2.13 21.32 -7.90
N THR A 218 -1.76 21.09 -6.65
CA THR A 218 -1.77 22.11 -5.61
C THR A 218 -0.52 22.98 -5.69
N THR A 219 -0.48 24.06 -4.91
CA THR A 219 0.74 24.87 -4.75
C THR A 219 1.93 24.05 -4.23
N ASN A 220 1.69 23.00 -3.43
CA ASN A 220 2.76 22.12 -2.95
C ASN A 220 3.30 21.23 -4.07
N ASP A 221 2.42 20.71 -4.92
CA ASP A 221 2.81 19.92 -6.09
C ASP A 221 3.62 20.77 -7.08
N LEU A 222 3.18 22.01 -7.34
CA LEU A 222 3.95 22.96 -8.14
C LEU A 222 5.33 23.22 -7.52
N THR A 223 5.40 23.42 -6.21
CA THR A 223 6.67 23.63 -5.50
C THR A 223 7.60 22.45 -5.69
N LYS A 224 7.09 21.24 -5.54
CA LYS A 224 7.84 20.00 -5.74
C LYS A 224 8.29 19.86 -7.19
N SER A 225 7.42 20.05 -8.17
CA SER A 225 7.76 19.96 -9.60
C SER A 225 8.84 20.96 -10.00
N ILE A 226 8.82 22.18 -9.46
CA ILE A 226 9.88 23.17 -9.70
C ILE A 226 11.20 22.70 -9.08
N VAL A 227 11.17 22.17 -7.86
CA VAL A 227 12.38 21.63 -7.20
C VAL A 227 12.94 20.44 -7.98
N ASP A 228 12.08 19.53 -8.43
CA ASP A 228 12.49 18.35 -9.19
C ASP A 228 13.04 18.74 -10.57
N LEU A 229 12.44 19.71 -11.26
CA LEU A 229 12.93 20.25 -12.53
C LEU A 229 14.30 20.92 -12.38
N GLN A 230 14.53 21.64 -11.28
CA GLN A 230 15.83 22.23 -10.97
C GLN A 230 16.89 21.18 -10.65
N LYS A 231 16.53 20.13 -9.89
CA LYS A 231 17.43 19.00 -9.62
C LYS A 231 17.82 18.26 -10.89
N ALA A 232 16.88 18.04 -11.80
CA ALA A 232 17.14 17.40 -13.08
C ALA A 232 18.15 18.18 -13.95
N ARG A 233 18.30 19.48 -13.72
CA ARG A 233 19.29 20.35 -14.38
C ARG A 233 20.65 20.38 -13.69
N GLY A 234 20.86 19.54 -12.68
CA GLY A 234 22.10 19.51 -11.92
C GLY A 234 22.29 20.71 -10.99
N HIS A 235 21.26 21.53 -10.75
CA HIS A 235 21.36 22.64 -9.81
C HIS A 235 21.22 22.15 -8.35
N THR A 236 22.29 22.30 -7.57
CA THR A 236 22.28 22.14 -6.11
C THR A 236 21.62 23.35 -5.46
N MET A 237 20.30 23.28 -5.24
CA MET A 237 19.55 24.40 -4.67
C MET A 237 19.75 24.51 -3.14
N PRO A 238 20.10 25.70 -2.59
CA PRO A 238 20.19 25.91 -1.15
C PRO A 238 18.84 26.15 -0.45
N SER A 239 17.73 26.38 -1.17
CA SER A 239 16.44 26.72 -0.54
C SER A 239 15.22 26.48 -1.43
N THR A 240 14.12 26.01 -0.82
CA THR A 240 12.78 25.86 -1.41
C THR A 240 12.27 27.17 -2.02
N PRO A 241 11.55 27.15 -3.17
CA PRO A 241 10.95 28.36 -3.74
C PRO A 241 10.08 29.12 -2.73
N SER A 242 10.14 30.45 -2.72
CA SER A 242 9.31 31.25 -1.80
C SER A 242 7.82 31.12 -2.14
N ARG A 243 6.94 31.26 -1.14
CA ARG A 243 5.47 31.25 -1.35
C ARG A 243 5.01 32.29 -2.37
N SER A 244 5.64 33.48 -2.38
CA SER A 244 5.32 34.52 -3.37
C SER A 244 5.71 34.11 -4.79
N THR A 245 6.83 33.41 -4.98
CA THR A 245 7.26 32.89 -6.29
C THR A 245 6.29 31.83 -6.80
N ILE A 246 5.91 30.90 -5.94
CA ILE A 246 4.93 29.85 -6.26
C ILE A 246 3.58 30.45 -6.63
N LYS A 247 3.09 31.46 -5.92
CA LYS A 247 1.84 32.15 -6.24
C LYS A 247 1.88 32.80 -7.62
N LYS A 248 2.98 33.50 -7.96
CA LYS A 248 3.18 34.12 -9.28
C LYS A 248 3.18 33.08 -10.40
N TYR A 249 3.91 31.97 -10.23
CA TYR A 249 3.91 30.87 -11.19
C TYR A 249 2.55 30.18 -11.34
N ASN A 250 1.81 30.03 -10.25
CA ASN A 250 0.48 29.44 -10.30
C ASN A 250 -0.51 30.31 -11.08
N ILE A 251 -0.39 31.65 -11.00
CA ILE A 251 -1.20 32.58 -11.79
C ILE A 251 -0.87 32.48 -13.28
N VAL A 252 0.42 32.44 -13.64
CA VAL A 252 0.85 32.30 -15.03
C VAL A 252 0.35 30.98 -15.63
N LEU A 253 0.52 29.88 -14.89
CA LEU A 253 0.07 28.56 -15.32
C LEU A 253 -1.45 28.42 -15.38
N GLY A 254 -2.18 29.15 -14.54
CA GLY A 254 -3.63 29.15 -14.56
C GLY A 254 -4.26 29.94 -15.71
N ARG A 255 -3.46 30.67 -16.50
CA ARG A 255 -3.92 31.39 -17.70
C ARG A 255 -3.72 30.59 -18.99
N GLN A 256 -3.19 29.37 -18.89
CA GLN A 256 -3.01 28.50 -20.05
C GLN A 256 -4.34 27.86 -20.46
N ASP A 257 -4.60 27.81 -21.77
CA ASP A 257 -5.81 27.18 -22.32
C ASP A 257 -5.96 25.72 -21.86
N GLY A 258 -7.19 25.32 -21.52
CA GLY A 258 -7.46 23.97 -21.02
C GLY A 258 -7.15 23.77 -19.53
N ILE A 259 -6.64 24.79 -18.82
CA ILE A 259 -6.40 24.78 -17.37
C ILE A 259 -7.39 25.70 -16.67
N SER A 260 -7.92 25.22 -15.54
CA SER A 260 -8.78 25.98 -14.67
C SER A 260 -8.20 26.06 -13.25
N LEU A 261 -8.24 27.25 -12.66
CA LEU A 261 -7.87 27.48 -11.27
C LEU A 261 -9.09 27.33 -10.37
N VAL A 262 -9.01 26.41 -9.41
CA VAL A 262 -10.07 26.10 -8.45
C VAL A 262 -9.54 26.12 -7.03
N LYS A 263 -10.39 26.32 -6.02
CA LYS A 263 -9.95 26.16 -4.62
C LYS A 263 -9.57 24.71 -4.37
N ALA A 264 -8.38 24.44 -3.84
CA ALA A 264 -7.84 23.08 -3.67
C ALA A 264 -8.78 22.16 -2.87
N GLY A 265 -9.52 22.70 -1.91
CA GLY A 265 -10.52 21.97 -1.14
C GLY A 265 -11.75 21.50 -1.92
N GLY A 266 -12.06 22.12 -3.07
CA GLY A 266 -13.13 21.73 -3.99
C GLY A 266 -12.63 21.08 -5.28
N ALA A 267 -11.33 21.10 -5.54
CA ALA A 267 -10.73 20.71 -6.81
C ALA A 267 -10.79 19.21 -7.15
N ARG A 268 -11.28 18.34 -6.25
CA ARG A 268 -11.23 16.88 -6.48
C ARG A 268 -12.27 16.44 -7.50
N PRO A 269 -11.86 15.99 -8.70
CA PRO A 269 -12.81 15.53 -9.69
C PRO A 269 -13.50 14.27 -9.17
N GLN A 270 -14.78 14.13 -9.51
CA GLN A 270 -15.51 12.89 -9.28
C GLN A 270 -14.78 11.74 -9.98
N GLY A 271 -14.67 10.59 -9.31
CA GLY A 271 -14.02 9.43 -9.93
C GLY A 271 -14.87 8.96 -11.11
N VAL A 272 -14.25 8.57 -12.22
CA VAL A 272 -14.94 8.18 -13.47
C VAL A 272 -16.09 7.19 -13.21
N ARG A 273 -15.85 6.14 -12.42
CA ARG A 273 -16.90 5.17 -12.03
C ARG A 273 -18.06 5.77 -11.24
N ARG A 274 -17.82 6.76 -10.37
CA ARG A 274 -18.88 7.46 -9.62
C ARG A 274 -19.70 8.37 -10.52
N GLN A 275 -19.07 9.06 -11.46
CA GLN A 275 -19.77 9.93 -12.40
C GLN A 275 -20.68 9.10 -13.30
N MET A 276 -20.12 8.06 -13.92
CA MET A 276 -20.86 7.12 -14.74
C MET A 276 -22.00 6.44 -13.96
N ALA A 277 -21.73 5.94 -12.75
CA ALA A 277 -22.76 5.30 -11.93
C ALA A 277 -23.91 6.26 -11.58
N GLY A 278 -23.63 7.54 -11.32
CA GLY A 278 -24.65 8.55 -11.07
C GLY A 278 -25.48 8.94 -12.31
N SER A 279 -24.89 8.84 -13.51
CA SER A 279 -25.58 9.09 -14.79
C SER A 279 -26.09 7.81 -15.46
N SER A 280 -26.03 6.68 -14.76
CA SER A 280 -26.48 5.38 -15.26
C SER A 280 -27.99 5.25 -15.17
N VAL A 281 -28.63 5.06 -16.33
CA VAL A 281 -30.06 4.77 -16.45
C VAL A 281 -30.41 3.48 -15.72
N ARG A 282 -29.57 2.44 -15.88
CA ARG A 282 -29.74 1.14 -15.23
C ARG A 282 -29.67 1.24 -13.70
N ASN A 283 -28.77 2.06 -13.15
CA ASN A 283 -28.72 2.29 -11.70
C ASN A 283 -29.94 3.06 -11.20
N CYS A 284 -30.38 4.10 -11.92
CA CYS A 284 -31.61 4.81 -11.58
C CYS A 284 -32.81 3.85 -11.54
N MET A 285 -32.95 3.01 -12.57
CA MET A 285 -33.99 1.97 -12.63
C MET A 285 -33.89 1.00 -11.45
N SER A 286 -32.69 0.49 -11.13
CA SER A 286 -32.50 -0.42 -9.99
C SER A 286 -32.88 0.23 -8.65
N GLN A 287 -32.61 1.53 -8.48
CA GLN A 287 -32.92 2.25 -7.26
C GLN A 287 -34.43 2.42 -7.10
N ILE A 288 -35.11 2.85 -8.17
CA ILE A 288 -36.57 3.02 -8.17
C ILE A 288 -37.26 1.69 -7.89
N THR A 289 -36.92 0.65 -8.65
CA THR A 289 -37.50 -0.69 -8.47
C THR A 289 -37.25 -1.26 -7.07
N THR A 290 -36.06 -1.02 -6.48
CA THR A 290 -35.78 -1.38 -5.07
C THR A 290 -36.72 -0.67 -4.10
N LEU A 291 -37.00 0.63 -4.31
CA LEU A 291 -37.96 1.38 -3.48
C LEU A 291 -39.38 0.82 -3.66
N LEU A 292 -39.83 0.59 -4.89
CA LEU A 292 -41.16 0.04 -5.16
C LEU A 292 -41.39 -1.31 -4.48
N VAL A 293 -40.42 -2.23 -4.53
CA VAL A 293 -40.60 -3.57 -3.93
C VAL A 293 -40.44 -3.57 -2.41
N SER A 294 -39.86 -2.53 -1.81
CA SER A 294 -39.54 -2.52 -0.38
C SER A 294 -40.35 -1.52 0.44
N HIS A 295 -40.88 -0.45 -0.15
CA HIS A 295 -41.63 0.61 0.56
C HIS A 295 -43.13 0.39 0.58
N PHE A 296 -43.61 -0.70 -0.03
CA PHE A 296 -45.01 -1.07 -0.01
C PHE A 296 -45.22 -2.40 0.70
N VAL A 297 -46.37 -2.54 1.34
CA VAL A 297 -46.86 -3.77 1.97
C VAL A 297 -48.30 -4.01 1.54
N PRO A 298 -48.80 -5.25 1.59
CA PRO A 298 -50.19 -5.53 1.26
C PRO A 298 -51.14 -4.75 2.16
N GLY A 299 -52.20 -4.20 1.58
CA GLY A 299 -53.23 -3.50 2.35
C GLY A 299 -53.88 -2.35 1.59
N HIS A 300 -55.03 -1.91 2.09
CA HIS A 300 -55.79 -0.81 1.53
C HIS A 300 -55.06 0.53 1.73
N TYR A 301 -55.09 1.38 0.70
CA TYR A 301 -54.50 2.72 0.73
C TYR A 301 -55.45 3.73 0.09
N GLU A 302 -55.92 4.66 0.91
CA GLU A 302 -56.68 5.81 0.44
C GLU A 302 -55.72 6.83 -0.16
N VAL A 303 -55.55 6.79 -1.48
CA VAL A 303 -54.64 7.66 -2.22
C VAL A 303 -55.01 9.13 -1.98
N PRO A 304 -54.12 9.96 -1.39
CA PRO A 304 -54.36 11.38 -1.18
C PRO A 304 -54.62 12.12 -2.49
N GLN A 305 -55.54 13.10 -2.50
CA GLN A 305 -55.89 13.86 -3.70
C GLN A 305 -54.73 14.72 -4.23
N ASP A 306 -53.86 15.16 -3.33
CA ASP A 306 -52.68 15.99 -3.58
C ASP A 306 -51.39 15.19 -3.80
N LEU A 307 -51.50 13.86 -3.95
CA LEU A 307 -50.35 13.00 -4.15
C LEU A 307 -49.65 13.30 -5.50
N PRO A 308 -48.32 13.51 -5.53
CA PRO A 308 -47.61 13.81 -6.77
C PRO A 308 -47.74 12.70 -7.83
N GLU A 309 -47.74 13.06 -9.12
CA GLU A 309 -47.91 12.11 -10.23
C GLU A 309 -46.94 10.93 -10.20
N GLY A 310 -45.67 11.17 -9.84
CA GLY A 310 -44.67 10.12 -9.72
C GLY A 310 -44.93 9.12 -8.57
N CYS A 311 -45.70 9.51 -7.56
CA CYS A 311 -46.15 8.65 -6.47
C CYS A 311 -47.39 7.83 -6.89
N ILE A 312 -48.33 8.46 -7.60
CA ILE A 312 -49.48 7.76 -8.19
C ILE A 312 -48.97 6.66 -9.14
N LEU A 313 -47.96 6.97 -9.96
CA LEU A 313 -47.35 5.98 -10.84
C LEU A 313 -46.66 4.85 -10.05
N ALA A 314 -45.94 5.17 -8.97
CA ALA A 314 -45.31 4.17 -8.10
C ALA A 314 -46.34 3.17 -7.53
N HIS A 315 -47.43 3.70 -6.98
CA HIS A 315 -48.52 2.91 -6.40
C HIS A 315 -49.19 2.00 -7.45
N LYS A 316 -49.52 2.54 -8.63
CA LYS A 316 -50.09 1.74 -9.74
C LYS A 316 -49.18 0.60 -10.20
N ILE A 317 -47.88 0.86 -10.35
CA ILE A 317 -46.92 -0.16 -10.80
C ILE A 317 -46.84 -1.29 -9.77
N ILE A 318 -46.71 -0.96 -8.48
CA ILE A 318 -46.52 -2.00 -7.47
C ILE A 318 -47.79 -2.84 -7.27
N GLU A 319 -48.99 -2.26 -7.35
CA GLU A 319 -50.25 -3.03 -7.31
C GLU A 319 -50.37 -3.96 -8.51
N GLN A 320 -50.02 -3.48 -9.70
CA GLN A 320 -50.03 -4.30 -10.91
C GLN A 320 -49.04 -5.47 -10.81
N VAL A 321 -47.84 -5.25 -10.28
CA VAL A 321 -46.81 -6.28 -10.09
C VAL A 321 -47.20 -7.26 -8.97
N ALA A 322 -47.77 -6.77 -7.88
CA ALA A 322 -48.16 -7.58 -6.75
C ALA A 322 -49.46 -8.37 -6.99
N GLY A 323 -50.31 -7.90 -7.89
CA GLY A 323 -51.63 -8.47 -8.20
C GLY A 323 -52.66 -8.30 -7.06
N LYS A 324 -52.46 -7.32 -6.18
CA LYS A 324 -53.30 -7.03 -5.00
C LYS A 324 -53.12 -5.59 -4.54
N GLU A 325 -54.02 -5.12 -3.68
CA GLU A 325 -53.92 -3.79 -3.07
C GLU A 325 -52.64 -3.68 -2.22
N MET A 326 -51.96 -2.55 -2.39
CA MET A 326 -50.71 -2.23 -1.71
C MET A 326 -50.81 -0.86 -1.04
N LYS A 327 -50.25 -0.73 0.16
CA LYS A 327 -50.12 0.53 0.89
C LYS A 327 -48.67 0.87 1.15
N PRO A 328 -48.27 2.16 1.11
CA PRO A 328 -46.95 2.58 1.53
C PRO A 328 -46.75 2.29 3.03
N ILE A 329 -45.52 1.95 3.42
CA ILE A 329 -45.14 1.79 4.83
C ILE A 329 -45.08 3.15 5.53
N GLY A 330 -45.06 3.18 6.86
CA GLY A 330 -44.92 4.42 7.63
C GLY A 330 -43.54 5.07 7.52
N LEU A 331 -43.50 6.41 7.64
CA LEU A 331 -42.26 7.21 7.62
C LEU A 331 -41.23 6.76 8.68
N HIS A 332 -41.71 6.33 9.85
CA HIS A 332 -40.87 5.86 10.96
C HIS A 332 -40.19 4.50 10.69
N GLN A 333 -40.58 3.80 9.63
CA GLN A 333 -40.02 2.52 9.22
C GLN A 333 -38.87 2.66 8.22
N ILE A 334 -38.72 3.82 7.58
CA ILE A 334 -37.70 4.06 6.55
C ILE A 334 -36.47 4.65 7.22
N ILE A 335 -35.39 3.86 7.31
CA ILE A 335 -34.14 4.23 7.97
C ILE A 335 -33.02 4.29 6.93
N ASN A 336 -32.14 5.29 7.00
CA ASN A 336 -30.89 5.33 6.26
C ASN A 336 -29.73 5.62 7.20
N TYR A 337 -28.66 4.83 7.14
CA TYR A 337 -27.43 5.14 7.87
C TYR A 337 -26.18 4.98 7.01
N ASP A 338 -25.19 5.82 7.26
CA ASP A 338 -23.92 5.85 6.53
C ASP A 338 -22.76 6.39 7.39
N PHE A 339 -21.54 6.28 6.87
CA PHE A 339 -20.31 6.67 7.51
C PHE A 339 -19.72 7.94 6.90
N THR A 340 -19.37 8.90 7.76
CA THR A 340 -18.58 10.07 7.35
C THR A 340 -17.27 10.16 8.10
N SER A 341 -16.17 10.34 7.37
CA SER A 341 -14.87 10.59 7.98
C SER A 341 -14.74 12.07 8.35
N THR A 342 -14.20 12.32 9.54
CA THR A 342 -14.02 13.67 10.09
C THR A 342 -12.60 13.88 10.60
N PHE A 343 -12.18 15.14 10.63
CA PHE A 343 -10.84 15.53 11.05
C PHE A 343 -10.99 16.36 12.34
N PHE A 344 -10.38 15.90 13.43
CA PHE A 344 -10.39 16.60 14.72
C PHE A 344 -8.95 16.88 15.16
N TRP A 345 -8.74 18.09 15.69
CA TRP A 345 -7.46 18.57 16.13
C TRP A 345 -7.59 19.10 17.55
N ASP A 346 -6.63 18.73 18.39
CA ASP A 346 -6.50 19.34 19.71
C ASP A 346 -5.99 20.79 19.54
N GLY A 347 -6.87 21.80 19.69
CA GLY A 347 -6.54 23.23 19.64
C GLY A 347 -6.45 23.83 18.23
N ALA A 348 -7.56 23.81 17.48
CA ALA A 348 -7.62 24.19 16.07
C ALA A 348 -7.40 25.69 15.76
N ASP A 349 -6.14 26.16 15.78
CA ASP A 349 -5.73 27.50 15.30
C ASP A 349 -4.96 27.47 13.96
N LYS A 350 -4.86 26.34 13.25
CA LYS A 350 -3.93 26.19 12.11
C LYS A 350 -4.52 25.72 10.78
N ILE A 351 -5.75 26.09 10.42
CA ILE A 351 -6.39 25.59 9.19
C ILE A 351 -6.71 26.67 8.15
N GLU A 352 -6.55 27.97 8.43
CA GLU A 352 -6.80 28.98 7.39
C GLU A 352 -5.85 28.87 6.20
N SER A 353 -4.59 28.41 6.37
CA SER A 353 -3.59 28.52 5.30
C SER A 353 -3.64 27.44 4.20
N SER A 354 -4.33 26.31 4.38
CA SER A 354 -4.33 25.21 3.39
C SER A 354 -5.65 25.04 2.61
N ILE A 355 -6.75 25.67 3.05
CA ILE A 355 -8.07 25.53 2.41
C ILE A 355 -8.29 26.60 1.32
N ASP A 356 -7.68 27.78 1.47
CA ASP A 356 -7.70 28.85 0.47
C ASP A 356 -6.55 28.81 -0.54
N SER A 357 -5.77 27.72 -0.57
CA SER A 357 -4.79 27.52 -1.63
C SER A 357 -5.49 27.18 -2.95
N TRP A 358 -5.07 27.82 -4.04
CA TRP A 358 -5.52 27.51 -5.39
C TRP A 358 -4.85 26.24 -5.92
N ALA A 359 -5.62 25.42 -6.64
CA ALA A 359 -5.15 24.26 -7.37
C ALA A 359 -5.49 24.38 -8.85
N ARG A 360 -4.67 23.76 -9.71
CA ARG A 360 -4.90 23.68 -11.14
C ARG A 360 -5.52 22.33 -11.49
N VAL A 361 -6.53 22.36 -12.33
CA VAL A 361 -7.19 21.19 -12.91
C VAL A 361 -7.37 21.42 -14.41
N SER A 362 -7.54 20.36 -15.19
CA SER A 362 -7.92 20.53 -16.60
C SER A 362 -9.39 20.90 -16.72
N GLU A 363 -9.78 21.60 -17.78
CA GLU A 363 -11.18 21.91 -18.08
C GLU A 363 -12.03 20.64 -18.17
N ALA A 364 -11.51 19.55 -18.75
CA ALA A 364 -12.15 18.24 -18.74
C ALA A 364 -12.33 17.65 -17.32
N SER A 365 -11.49 18.02 -16.36
CA SER A 365 -11.66 17.66 -14.95
C SER A 365 -12.69 18.52 -14.25
N GLN A 366 -12.82 19.79 -14.63
CA GLN A 366 -13.90 20.66 -14.15
C GLN A 366 -15.25 20.24 -14.72
N ALA A 367 -15.31 19.86 -15.99
CA ALA A 367 -16.51 19.35 -16.66
C ALA A 367 -17.03 18.04 -16.04
N ARG A 368 -16.16 17.22 -15.43
CA ARG A 368 -16.55 16.01 -14.67
C ARG A 368 -17.14 16.32 -13.28
N GLY A 369 -17.32 17.60 -12.97
CA GLY A 369 -17.84 18.06 -11.69
C GLY A 369 -16.79 18.01 -10.59
N ALA A 370 -16.72 19.09 -9.83
CA ALA A 370 -16.07 19.06 -8.53
C ALA A 370 -16.91 18.16 -7.60
N ARG A 371 -16.26 17.31 -6.81
CA ARG A 371 -16.93 16.77 -5.63
C ARG A 371 -17.43 17.96 -4.82
N ASN A 372 -18.75 18.07 -4.66
CA ASN A 372 -19.31 18.85 -3.55
C ASN A 372 -18.56 18.41 -2.28
N ARG A 373 -18.34 19.36 -1.36
CA ARG A 373 -17.51 19.21 -0.14
C ARG A 373 -17.81 17.95 0.71
N THR A 374 -18.86 17.20 0.37
CA THR A 374 -19.36 15.94 0.95
C THR A 374 -18.44 14.72 0.80
N SER A 375 -17.39 14.69 -0.05
CA SER A 375 -16.54 13.47 -0.21
C SER A 375 -15.02 13.66 -0.22
N THR A 376 -14.51 14.78 0.30
CA THR A 376 -13.06 15.05 0.37
C THR A 376 -12.36 14.33 1.54
N TRP A 377 -11.86 13.13 1.26
CA TRP A 377 -10.74 12.52 1.99
C TRP A 377 -9.49 13.34 1.72
N VAL A 378 -9.12 14.33 2.53
CA VAL A 378 -7.81 14.97 2.39
C VAL A 378 -6.77 13.90 2.72
N ASN A 379 -6.15 13.36 1.68
CA ASN A 379 -5.14 12.29 1.77
C ASN A 379 -3.77 12.92 2.11
N ASN A 380 -3.74 13.74 3.16
CA ASN A 380 -2.49 14.14 3.78
C ASN A 380 -2.29 13.20 4.97
N GLU A 381 -1.18 12.47 4.96
CA GLU A 381 -0.74 11.65 6.09
C GLU A 381 -0.58 12.48 7.38
N ASP A 382 -0.47 13.81 7.24
CA ASP A 382 -0.44 14.80 8.32
C ASP A 382 -1.79 15.03 9.03
N ILE A 383 -2.90 14.47 8.53
CA ILE A 383 -4.29 14.74 9.00
C ILE A 383 -4.88 13.52 9.72
N LYS A 384 -4.05 12.80 10.47
CA LYS A 384 -4.53 11.79 11.42
C LYS A 384 -4.80 12.47 12.75
N CYS A 385 -5.84 12.03 13.47
CA CYS A 385 -6.12 12.46 14.84
C CYS A 385 -5.05 11.87 15.78
N ASN A 386 -3.83 12.40 15.71
CA ASN A 386 -2.63 11.85 16.36
C ASN A 386 -2.36 10.37 16.02
N GLY A 387 -2.49 10.02 14.74
CA GLY A 387 -2.28 8.66 14.24
C GLY A 387 -3.55 7.80 14.17
N LEU A 388 -4.69 8.28 14.68
CA LEU A 388 -5.99 7.61 14.61
C LEU A 388 -6.82 8.08 13.41
N THR A 389 -7.62 7.18 12.87
CA THR A 389 -8.65 7.48 11.87
C THR A 389 -10.01 7.51 12.55
N VAL A 390 -10.77 8.59 12.35
CA VAL A 390 -12.11 8.79 12.93
C VAL A 390 -13.17 8.71 11.85
N LYS A 391 -14.19 7.87 12.07
CA LYS A 391 -15.42 7.82 11.28
C LYS A 391 -16.61 8.02 12.19
N TRP A 392 -17.63 8.73 11.73
CA TRP A 392 -18.94 8.76 12.37
C TRP A 392 -19.88 7.83 11.64
N CYS A 393 -20.57 6.97 12.37
CA CYS A 393 -21.75 6.28 11.87
C CYS A 393 -22.98 7.11 12.28
N GLU A 394 -23.72 7.57 11.28
CA GLU A 394 -24.88 8.42 11.46
C GLU A 394 -26.09 7.74 10.82
N GLY A 395 -27.21 7.70 11.52
CA GLY A 395 -28.47 7.15 11.00
C GLY A 395 -29.61 8.14 11.15
N THR A 396 -30.47 8.23 10.15
CA THR A 396 -31.69 9.04 10.16
C THR A 396 -32.90 8.19 9.82
N VAL A 397 -34.08 8.69 10.16
CA VAL A 397 -35.37 8.10 9.83
C VAL A 397 -36.19 9.10 9.02
N ALA A 398 -36.94 8.64 8.04
CA ALA A 398 -37.72 9.52 7.16
C ALA A 398 -38.77 10.36 7.90
N SER A 399 -39.19 9.94 9.09
CA SER A 399 -40.04 10.72 10.00
C SER A 399 -39.36 11.95 10.62
N GLY A 400 -38.08 12.19 10.34
CA GLY A 400 -37.33 13.36 10.81
C GLY A 400 -36.37 13.09 11.98
N HIS A 401 -36.17 11.82 12.33
CA HIS A 401 -35.45 11.39 13.53
C HIS A 401 -33.96 11.09 13.28
N LEU A 402 -33.13 11.20 14.32
CA LEU A 402 -31.70 10.88 14.28
C LEU A 402 -31.36 9.75 15.28
N LEU A 403 -30.78 8.66 14.77
CA LEU A 403 -30.30 7.53 15.58
C LEU A 403 -29.14 7.97 16.52
N PRO A 404 -28.87 7.23 17.61
CA PRO A 404 -27.75 7.51 18.49
C PRO A 404 -26.42 7.55 17.75
N GLN A 405 -25.66 8.62 17.97
CA GLN A 405 -24.42 8.89 17.24
C GLN A 405 -23.30 7.95 17.70
N VAL A 406 -22.50 7.46 16.74
CA VAL A 406 -21.36 6.59 17.04
C VAL A 406 -20.08 7.12 16.39
N ALA A 407 -19.11 7.50 17.22
CA ALA A 407 -17.76 7.83 16.79
C ALA A 407 -16.87 6.59 16.81
N ILE A 408 -16.27 6.26 15.68
CA ILE A 408 -15.44 5.09 15.46
C ILE A 408 -13.99 5.54 15.30
N PHE A 409 -13.15 5.19 16.26
CA PHE A 409 -11.72 5.40 16.23
C PHE A 409 -11.02 4.10 15.86
N THR A 410 -10.20 4.14 14.82
CA THR A 410 -9.46 2.98 14.33
C THR A 410 -7.97 3.27 14.28
N GLY A 411 -7.15 2.22 14.44
CA GLY A 411 -5.69 2.31 14.35
C GLY A 411 -4.95 2.13 15.67
N PHE A 412 -5.61 1.59 16.70
CA PHE A 412 -4.96 1.24 17.97
C PHE A 412 -4.07 0.00 17.82
N SER A 413 -2.88 0.00 18.42
CA SER A 413 -2.05 -1.21 18.48
C SER A 413 -2.56 -2.21 19.52
N GLU A 414 -2.03 -3.43 19.51
CA GLU A 414 -2.24 -4.40 20.59
C GLU A 414 -1.75 -3.88 21.93
N THR A 415 -0.66 -3.09 21.95
CA THR A 415 -0.16 -2.47 23.18
C THR A 415 -1.12 -1.40 23.71
N GLU A 416 -1.83 -0.70 22.83
CA GLU A 416 -2.80 0.33 23.22
C GLU A 416 -4.15 -0.28 23.64
N MET A 417 -4.52 -1.44 23.10
CA MET A 417 -5.71 -2.20 23.47
C MET A 417 -5.34 -3.67 23.74
N PRO A 418 -4.76 -4.01 24.90
CA PRO A 418 -4.19 -5.34 25.14
C PRO A 418 -5.24 -6.45 25.20
N LYS A 419 -6.42 -6.16 25.78
CA LYS A 419 -7.44 -7.18 26.09
C LYS A 419 -8.43 -7.40 24.95
N ASP A 420 -8.93 -6.32 24.36
CA ASP A 420 -10.06 -6.37 23.41
C ASP A 420 -9.67 -5.87 22.02
N SER A 421 -10.13 -6.53 20.95
CA SER A 421 -9.93 -6.08 19.57
C SER A 421 -10.94 -5.01 19.12
N PHE A 422 -12.03 -4.90 19.87
CA PHE A 422 -13.13 -3.96 19.69
C PHE A 422 -13.69 -3.58 21.06
N LEU A 423 -13.79 -2.28 21.33
CA LEU A 423 -14.37 -1.71 22.55
C LEU A 423 -15.45 -0.71 22.19
N VAL A 424 -16.49 -0.63 23.01
CA VAL A 424 -17.47 0.45 22.95
C VAL A 424 -17.67 1.06 24.32
N MET A 425 -17.70 2.39 24.35
CA MET A 425 -18.02 3.20 25.52
C MET A 425 -19.31 3.96 25.26
N GLN A 426 -20.25 3.90 26.20
CA GLN A 426 -21.44 4.74 26.22
C GLN A 426 -21.11 6.13 26.78
N VAL A 427 -21.68 7.17 26.20
CA VAL A 427 -21.39 8.55 26.56
C VAL A 427 -22.70 9.33 26.68
N GLU A 428 -23.15 9.52 27.91
CA GLU A 428 -24.26 10.41 28.23
C GLU A 428 -23.93 11.85 27.84
N GLY A 429 -24.88 12.55 27.23
CA GLY A 429 -24.72 13.93 26.79
C GLY A 429 -24.17 14.10 25.36
N MET A 430 -23.65 13.03 24.73
CA MET A 430 -22.99 13.12 23.43
C MET A 430 -23.95 13.36 22.26
N CYS A 431 -25.22 13.02 22.43
CA CYS A 431 -26.28 13.29 21.45
C CYS A 431 -27.08 14.58 21.72
N VAL A 432 -26.77 15.34 22.79
CA VAL A 432 -27.47 16.59 23.14
C VAL A 432 -27.35 17.58 21.98
N ASN A 433 -28.44 18.23 21.56
CA ASN A 433 -28.57 19.07 20.35
C ASN A 433 -28.59 18.34 18.99
N GLY A 434 -28.18 17.08 18.87
CA GLY A 434 -28.51 16.24 17.71
C GLY A 434 -29.91 15.60 17.80
N ASN A 435 -30.63 15.88 18.89
CA ASN A 435 -31.92 15.29 19.24
C ASN A 435 -33.04 15.81 18.32
N LEU A 436 -33.38 14.99 17.33
CA LEU A 436 -34.54 15.18 16.47
C LEU A 436 -35.64 14.13 16.72
N ASP A 437 -35.55 13.38 17.83
CA ASP A 437 -36.54 12.37 18.25
C ASP A 437 -36.63 12.21 19.78
N ALA A 438 -37.82 11.81 20.23
CA ALA A 438 -38.49 11.96 21.51
C ALA A 438 -37.97 11.12 22.69
N ARG A 439 -37.05 10.15 22.49
CA ARG A 439 -36.55 9.27 23.59
C ARG A 439 -35.04 8.96 23.54
N ASN A 440 -34.26 9.65 22.72
CA ASN A 440 -32.80 9.53 22.81
C ASN A 440 -32.37 9.92 24.24
N LYS A 441 -31.87 8.97 25.05
CA LYS A 441 -31.41 9.18 26.44
C LYS A 441 -30.17 10.11 26.54
N ALA A 442 -29.93 10.92 25.51
CA ALA A 442 -28.72 11.69 25.28
C ALA A 442 -27.43 10.85 25.14
N VAL A 443 -27.53 9.52 25.05
CA VAL A 443 -26.38 8.60 24.99
C VAL A 443 -25.88 8.47 23.56
N GLY A 444 -24.63 8.84 23.32
CA GLY A 444 -23.87 8.46 22.13
C GLY A 444 -22.86 7.37 22.46
N TYR A 445 -22.10 6.93 21.46
CA TYR A 445 -21.12 5.86 21.63
C TYR A 445 -19.76 6.22 21.03
N ILE A 446 -18.70 5.76 21.70
CA ILE A 446 -17.35 5.76 21.18
C ILE A 446 -16.91 4.32 20.98
N ALA A 447 -16.71 3.92 19.73
CA ALA A 447 -16.18 2.64 19.32
C ALA A 447 -14.66 2.75 19.07
N LEU A 448 -13.87 1.88 19.69
CA LEU A 448 -12.41 1.80 19.52
C LEU A 448 -12.05 0.46 18.88
N LEU A 449 -11.31 0.48 17.77
CA LEU A 449 -10.91 -0.72 17.03
C LEU A 449 -9.41 -0.79 16.83
N ARG A 450 -8.84 -1.97 17.10
CA ARG A 450 -7.44 -2.27 16.78
C ARG A 450 -7.14 -2.10 15.29
N ALA A 451 -5.89 -1.77 14.98
CA ALA A 451 -5.38 -1.72 13.63
C ALA A 451 -5.59 -3.08 12.94
N LYS A 452 -6.01 -3.06 11.67
CA LYS A 452 -6.30 -4.25 10.84
C LYS A 452 -7.49 -5.11 11.28
N GLN A 453 -8.22 -4.71 12.33
CA GLN A 453 -9.46 -5.38 12.71
C GLN A 453 -10.53 -5.16 11.63
N LYS A 454 -11.26 -6.23 11.26
CA LYS A 454 -12.43 -6.12 10.38
C LYS A 454 -13.58 -5.42 11.12
N MET A 455 -14.39 -4.64 10.41
CA MET A 455 -15.57 -3.93 10.91
C MET A 455 -16.78 -4.84 11.16
N GLY A 456 -16.72 -6.12 10.77
CA GLY A 456 -17.82 -7.09 10.95
C GLY A 456 -18.43 -7.10 12.36
N PRO A 457 -17.64 -7.24 13.44
CA PRO A 457 -18.15 -7.18 14.81
C PRO A 457 -18.78 -5.83 15.18
N PHE A 458 -18.28 -4.73 14.61
CA PHE A 458 -18.87 -3.41 14.81
C PHE A 458 -20.26 -3.32 14.19
N PHE A 459 -20.45 -3.79 12.94
CA PHE A 459 -21.75 -3.75 12.27
C PHE A 459 -22.80 -4.56 13.03
N GLU A 460 -22.42 -5.76 13.49
CA GLU A 460 -23.29 -6.59 14.30
C GLU A 460 -23.68 -5.91 15.61
N TRP A 461 -22.71 -5.29 16.30
CA TRP A 461 -23.00 -4.50 17.49
C TRP A 461 -23.91 -3.31 17.17
N TYR A 462 -23.66 -2.58 16.09
CA TYR A 462 -24.44 -1.41 15.72
C TYR A 462 -25.91 -1.76 15.41
N ASP A 463 -26.13 -2.80 14.59
CA ASP A 463 -27.48 -3.25 14.26
C ASP A 463 -28.24 -3.71 15.51
N THR A 464 -27.58 -4.44 16.42
CA THR A 464 -28.23 -5.04 17.60
C THR A 464 -28.34 -4.12 18.82
N LYS A 465 -27.43 -3.14 18.98
CA LYS A 465 -27.36 -2.27 20.16
C LYS A 465 -27.71 -0.82 19.89
N VAL A 466 -27.77 -0.41 18.62
CA VAL A 466 -28.15 0.96 18.23
C VAL A 466 -29.42 0.95 17.38
N VAL A 467 -29.39 0.29 16.22
CA VAL A 467 -30.51 0.35 15.26
C VAL A 467 -31.76 -0.33 15.82
N LEU A 468 -31.65 -1.58 16.28
CA LEU A 468 -32.80 -2.34 16.77
C LEU A 468 -33.49 -1.69 17.98
N PRO A 469 -32.78 -1.32 19.08
CA PRO A 469 -33.45 -0.69 20.22
C PRO A 469 -34.12 0.64 19.86
N TYR A 470 -33.49 1.41 18.97
CA TYR A 470 -34.07 2.66 18.50
C TYR A 470 -35.33 2.42 17.67
N PHE A 471 -35.28 1.47 16.74
CA PHE A 471 -36.45 1.09 15.96
C PHE A 471 -37.60 0.58 16.83
N ARG A 472 -37.31 -0.22 17.86
CA ARG A 472 -38.31 -0.67 18.83
C ARG A 472 -38.95 0.49 19.59
N SER A 473 -38.18 1.53 19.91
CA SER A 473 -38.77 2.75 20.46
C SER A 473 -39.74 3.38 19.46
N LEU A 474 -39.39 3.52 18.17
CA LEU A 474 -40.30 4.07 17.17
C LEU A 474 -41.60 3.28 17.06
N LEU A 475 -41.55 1.95 17.10
CA LEU A 475 -42.75 1.11 17.08
C LEU A 475 -43.66 1.33 18.30
N ASP A 476 -43.08 1.54 19.48
CA ASP A 476 -43.85 1.87 20.70
C ASP A 476 -44.61 3.19 20.56
N GLU A 477 -44.00 4.20 19.92
CA GLU A 477 -44.60 5.52 19.75
C GLU A 477 -45.59 5.60 18.60
N TYR A 478 -45.24 5.04 17.44
CA TYR A 478 -46.05 5.18 16.22
C TYR A 478 -47.01 4.01 15.99
N CYS A 479 -46.77 2.85 16.61
CA CYS A 479 -47.58 1.65 16.43
C CYS A 479 -48.15 1.09 17.73
N ASN A 480 -47.86 1.70 18.90
CA ASN A 480 -48.23 1.19 20.22
C ASN A 480 -47.73 -0.26 20.48
N ILE A 481 -46.57 -0.62 19.92
CA ILE A 481 -45.93 -1.93 20.14
C ILE A 481 -44.83 -1.76 21.19
N PRO A 482 -44.94 -2.36 22.39
CA PRO A 482 -43.97 -2.16 23.47
C PRO A 482 -42.53 -2.48 23.06
N VAL A 483 -41.57 -1.73 23.62
CA VAL A 483 -40.13 -1.87 23.30
C VAL A 483 -39.60 -3.27 23.62
N ASP A 484 -40.17 -3.92 24.64
CA ASP A 484 -39.87 -5.27 25.13
C ASP A 484 -40.77 -6.36 24.52
N TYR A 485 -41.46 -6.06 23.41
CA TYR A 485 -42.28 -7.05 22.72
C TYR A 485 -41.43 -8.18 22.11
N ASP A 486 -41.50 -9.36 22.74
CA ASP A 486 -40.80 -10.59 22.34
C ASP A 486 -41.54 -11.43 21.28
N GLY A 487 -42.76 -11.03 20.89
CA GLY A 487 -43.54 -11.72 19.87
C GLY A 487 -43.00 -11.52 18.46
N ALA A 488 -43.49 -12.34 17.52
CA ALA A 488 -43.23 -12.12 16.10
C ALA A 488 -43.89 -10.81 15.67
N LEU A 489 -43.15 -9.99 14.92
CA LEU A 489 -43.67 -8.80 14.27
C LEU A 489 -44.26 -9.19 12.91
N ASP A 490 -45.30 -8.50 12.48
CA ASP A 490 -45.80 -8.59 11.12
C ASP A 490 -44.91 -7.79 10.16
N GLU A 491 -44.76 -8.24 8.90
CA GLU A 491 -43.92 -7.55 7.91
C GLU A 491 -44.35 -6.09 7.64
N GLU A 492 -45.64 -5.79 7.90
CA GLU A 492 -46.22 -4.45 7.83
C GLU A 492 -45.51 -3.46 8.76
N VAL A 493 -44.98 -3.92 9.90
CA VAL A 493 -44.29 -3.09 10.89
C VAL A 493 -42.78 -3.28 10.87
N PHE A 494 -42.20 -3.88 9.83
CA PHE A 494 -40.74 -4.06 9.73
C PHE A 494 -40.03 -2.76 9.29
N ALA A 495 -38.81 -2.54 9.76
CA ALA A 495 -37.95 -1.47 9.28
C ALA A 495 -37.43 -1.77 7.87
N ARG A 496 -37.31 -0.73 7.04
CA ARG A 496 -36.60 -0.74 5.75
C ARG A 496 -35.34 0.10 5.87
N ILE A 497 -34.22 -0.58 6.07
CA ILE A 497 -32.91 0.04 6.33
C ILE A 497 -32.14 0.12 5.02
N HIS A 498 -31.79 1.33 4.60
CA HIS A 498 -30.98 1.59 3.41
C HIS A 498 -29.54 1.84 3.80
N VAL A 499 -28.61 1.09 3.22
CA VAL A 499 -27.17 1.15 3.53
C VAL A 499 -26.32 1.34 2.28
N ASP A 500 -25.14 1.96 2.44
CA ASP A 500 -24.13 2.02 1.38
C ASP A 500 -23.56 0.61 1.09
N SER A 501 -22.94 0.48 -0.08
CA SER A 501 -22.26 -0.71 -0.57
C SER A 501 -20.90 -0.98 0.12
N ASP A 502 -20.76 -0.77 1.43
CA ASP A 502 -19.52 -1.12 2.14
C ASP A 502 -19.34 -2.65 2.12
N MET A 503 -18.21 -3.10 1.58
CA MET A 503 -17.94 -4.52 1.35
C MET A 503 -18.06 -5.37 2.62
N GLN A 504 -17.64 -4.85 3.77
CA GLN A 504 -17.66 -5.61 5.01
C GLN A 504 -19.07 -5.64 5.62
N GLN A 505 -19.85 -4.57 5.45
CA GLN A 505 -21.25 -4.52 5.87
C GLN A 505 -22.11 -5.49 5.04
N ILE A 506 -22.02 -5.37 3.71
CA ILE A 506 -22.81 -6.19 2.79
C ILE A 506 -22.43 -7.67 2.92
N ALA A 507 -21.13 -8.00 3.04
CA ALA A 507 -20.69 -9.36 3.28
C ALA A 507 -21.26 -9.97 4.58
N ARG A 508 -21.50 -9.13 5.60
CA ARG A 508 -22.15 -9.57 6.84
C ARG A 508 -23.66 -9.72 6.68
N LEU A 509 -24.31 -8.81 5.96
CA LEU A 509 -25.76 -8.85 5.74
C LEU A 509 -26.21 -9.99 4.83
N VAL A 510 -25.36 -10.52 3.94
CA VAL A 510 -25.66 -11.70 3.10
C VAL A 510 -25.36 -13.05 3.78
N ASP A 511 -24.87 -13.03 5.01
CA ASP A 511 -24.68 -14.23 5.82
C ASP A 511 -26.04 -14.75 6.30
N TYR A 512 -26.33 -16.03 6.04
CA TYR A 512 -27.66 -16.61 6.29
C TYR A 512 -28.12 -16.45 7.75
N VAL A 513 -27.22 -16.61 8.72
CA VAL A 513 -27.57 -16.50 10.16
C VAL A 513 -27.94 -15.06 10.49
N VAL A 514 -27.21 -14.09 9.93
CA VAL A 514 -27.50 -12.67 10.10
C VAL A 514 -28.81 -12.29 9.40
N MET A 515 -29.02 -12.76 8.17
CA MET A 515 -30.26 -12.53 7.43
C MET A 515 -31.47 -13.03 8.23
N GLN A 516 -31.41 -14.28 8.71
CA GLN A 516 -32.51 -14.89 9.46
C GLN A 516 -32.76 -14.17 10.78
N ARG A 517 -31.69 -13.80 11.50
CA ARG A 517 -31.78 -13.03 12.74
C ARG A 517 -32.45 -11.68 12.49
N ASN A 518 -31.93 -10.90 11.55
CA ASN A 518 -32.41 -9.54 11.28
C ASN A 518 -33.86 -9.57 10.77
N TYR A 519 -34.22 -10.52 9.92
CA TYR A 519 -35.60 -10.73 9.47
C TYR A 519 -36.54 -11.03 10.64
N LYS A 520 -36.18 -11.95 11.55
CA LYS A 520 -36.97 -12.24 12.77
C LYS A 520 -37.13 -11.02 13.68
N LEU A 521 -36.15 -10.14 13.68
CA LEU A 521 -36.17 -8.90 14.47
C LEU A 521 -36.97 -7.78 13.81
N GLY A 522 -37.50 -8.01 12.60
CA GLY A 522 -38.25 -7.04 11.82
C GLY A 522 -37.38 -6.02 11.10
N LEU A 523 -36.15 -6.38 10.73
CA LEU A 523 -35.19 -5.51 10.04
C LEU A 523 -34.91 -6.02 8.62
N LEU A 524 -35.41 -5.31 7.62
CA LEU A 524 -35.11 -5.56 6.21
C LEU A 524 -34.07 -4.58 5.71
N PHE A 525 -33.09 -5.07 4.96
CA PHE A 525 -31.97 -4.25 4.48
C PHE A 525 -32.02 -4.14 2.96
N ASN A 526 -31.90 -2.90 2.49
CA ASN A 526 -31.79 -2.51 1.10
C ASN A 526 -30.40 -1.92 0.86
N LYS A 527 -29.79 -2.32 -0.25
CA LYS A 527 -28.52 -1.77 -0.71
C LYS A 527 -28.76 -0.64 -1.68
N ILE A 528 -28.12 0.50 -1.45
CA ILE A 528 -28.00 1.56 -2.45
C ILE A 528 -26.93 1.16 -3.47
N GLY A 529 -27.16 1.44 -4.76
CA GLY A 529 -26.25 1.07 -5.85
C GLY A 529 -24.81 1.53 -5.62
N ALA A 530 -23.84 0.68 -5.95
CA ALA A 530 -22.44 1.00 -5.70
C ALA A 530 -22.01 2.30 -6.40
N LYS A 531 -21.32 3.18 -5.67
CA LYS A 531 -20.82 4.47 -6.19
C LYS A 531 -21.90 5.50 -6.56
N THR A 532 -23.16 5.28 -6.15
CA THR A 532 -24.28 6.19 -6.44
C THR A 532 -24.82 6.96 -5.22
N THR A 533 -24.19 6.81 -4.05
CA THR A 533 -24.67 7.41 -2.78
C THR A 533 -24.95 8.92 -2.89
N MET A 534 -24.14 9.66 -3.64
CA MET A 534 -24.32 11.11 -3.82
C MET A 534 -25.60 11.53 -4.56
N CYS A 535 -26.29 10.60 -5.21
CA CYS A 535 -27.55 10.84 -5.92
C CYS A 535 -28.75 10.34 -5.12
N TYR A 536 -28.62 9.18 -4.46
CA TYR A 536 -29.78 8.46 -3.93
C TYR A 536 -29.79 8.32 -2.41
N GLN A 537 -28.68 8.60 -1.73
CA GLN A 537 -28.59 8.44 -0.29
C GLN A 537 -29.01 9.73 0.42
N PRO A 538 -30.08 9.73 1.25
CA PRO A 538 -30.56 10.92 1.95
C PRO A 538 -29.44 11.65 2.71
N MET A 539 -28.55 10.89 3.36
CA MET A 539 -27.46 11.44 4.16
C MET A 539 -26.42 12.24 3.34
N ASP A 540 -26.22 11.89 2.07
CA ASP A 540 -25.31 12.61 1.17
C ASP A 540 -26.00 13.80 0.50
N VAL A 541 -27.28 13.66 0.15
CA VAL A 541 -28.09 14.69 -0.53
C VAL A 541 -28.47 15.84 0.41
N GLY A 542 -28.83 15.55 1.67
CA GLY A 542 -29.24 16.53 2.68
C GLY A 542 -28.15 17.47 3.22
N GLU A 543 -26.98 17.51 2.60
CA GLU A 543 -25.80 18.30 3.01
C GLU A 543 -25.24 18.04 4.44
N PHE A 544 -25.77 17.08 5.21
CA PHE A 544 -25.37 16.84 6.60
C PHE A 544 -23.86 16.62 6.77
N PHE A 545 -23.28 15.74 5.96
CA PHE A 545 -21.84 15.45 6.02
C PHE A 545 -20.96 16.65 5.64
N LYS A 546 -21.46 17.55 4.79
CA LYS A 546 -20.77 18.80 4.45
C LYS A 546 -20.74 19.73 5.66
N ILE A 547 -21.86 19.87 6.37
CA ILE A 547 -21.94 20.69 7.58
C ILE A 547 -21.09 20.08 8.69
N ILE A 548 -21.22 18.78 8.97
CA ILE A 548 -20.43 18.08 10.00
C ILE A 548 -18.93 18.31 9.79
N ARG A 549 -18.42 18.06 8.58
CA ARG A 549 -16.98 18.20 8.30
C ARG A 549 -16.51 19.64 8.39
N TYR A 550 -17.35 20.61 8.00
CA TYR A 550 -17.02 22.02 8.13
C TYR A 550 -16.96 22.43 9.60
N GLN A 551 -18.00 22.13 10.38
CA GLN A 551 -18.10 22.51 11.79
C GLN A 551 -17.06 21.77 12.66
N SER A 552 -16.78 20.49 12.40
CA SER A 552 -15.79 19.69 13.15
C SER A 552 -14.38 20.28 13.07
N ARG A 553 -14.03 20.96 11.98
CA ARG A 553 -12.71 21.58 11.79
C ARG A 553 -12.53 22.87 12.58
N GLN A 554 -13.62 23.52 12.95
CA GLN A 554 -13.64 24.82 13.63
C GLN A 554 -14.05 24.71 15.10
N SER A 555 -14.34 23.50 15.57
CA SER A 555 -14.84 23.25 16.91
C SER A 555 -13.78 22.55 17.75
N THR A 556 -13.55 23.09 18.95
CA THR A 556 -12.76 22.44 20.01
C THR A 556 -13.37 22.80 21.36
N THR A 557 -13.21 21.91 22.34
CA THR A 557 -13.56 22.12 23.76
C THR A 557 -12.32 22.26 24.64
N LYS A 558 -11.12 22.33 24.02
CA LYS A 558 -9.89 22.55 24.77
C LYS A 558 -9.97 23.88 25.53
N GLY A 559 -9.72 23.83 26.84
CA GLY A 559 -9.72 25.02 27.69
C GLY A 559 -11.12 25.57 28.01
N THR A 560 -12.20 24.85 27.69
CA THR A 560 -13.57 25.22 28.07
C THR A 560 -14.10 24.32 29.18
N ASP A 561 -15.00 24.85 30.02
CA ASP A 561 -15.69 24.06 31.06
C ASP A 561 -16.89 23.31 30.46
N CYS A 562 -16.62 22.36 29.57
CA CYS A 562 -17.64 21.54 28.93
C CYS A 562 -17.98 20.31 29.81
N PRO A 563 -19.23 20.16 30.31
CA PRO A 563 -19.60 19.02 31.17
C PRO A 563 -19.39 17.66 30.49
N LEU A 564 -19.70 17.54 29.20
CA LEU A 564 -19.51 16.31 28.42
C LEU A 564 -18.04 15.89 28.35
N ARG A 565 -17.11 16.86 28.40
CA ARG A 565 -15.68 16.58 28.46
C ARG A 565 -15.32 15.80 29.72
N LYS A 566 -15.88 16.17 30.88
CA LYS A 566 -15.68 15.48 32.16
C LYS A 566 -16.25 14.05 32.11
N THR A 567 -17.43 13.85 31.51
CA THR A 567 -18.01 12.51 31.28
C THR A 567 -17.08 11.62 30.46
N LEU A 568 -16.53 12.16 29.37
CA LEU A 568 -15.58 11.45 28.50
C LEU A 568 -14.25 11.15 29.20
N GLU A 569 -13.72 12.10 29.96
CA GLU A 569 -12.51 11.91 30.77
C GLU A 569 -12.69 10.78 31.79
N ASN A 570 -13.84 10.73 32.48
CA ASN A 570 -14.17 9.68 33.44
C ASN A 570 -14.31 8.31 32.77
N GLY A 571 -15.04 8.21 31.64
CA GLY A 571 -15.19 6.95 30.91
C GLY A 571 -13.86 6.41 30.37
N MET A 572 -13.01 7.30 29.84
CA MET A 572 -11.67 6.92 29.39
C MET A 572 -10.76 6.50 30.55
N LYS A 573 -10.89 7.15 31.71
CA LYS A 573 -10.17 6.75 32.93
C LYS A 573 -10.57 5.35 33.37
N GLN A 574 -11.86 5.01 33.37
CA GLN A 574 -12.32 3.65 33.70
C GLN A 574 -11.76 2.57 32.76
N LEU A 575 -11.69 2.85 31.45
CA LEU A 575 -11.07 1.94 30.48
C LEU A 575 -9.56 1.78 30.71
N LYS A 576 -8.88 2.84 31.16
CA LYS A 576 -7.47 2.82 31.54
C LYS A 576 -7.24 2.04 32.83
N ASP A 577 -8.01 2.31 33.87
CA ASP A 577 -7.88 1.70 35.20
C ASP A 577 -8.18 0.18 35.14
N SER A 578 -9.08 -0.24 34.25
CA SER A 578 -9.35 -1.67 33.97
C SER A 578 -8.28 -2.35 33.09
N GLY A 579 -7.26 -1.61 32.64
CA GLY A 579 -6.19 -2.10 31.79
C GLY A 579 -6.66 -2.52 30.39
N ARG A 580 -7.81 -2.01 29.92
CA ARG A 580 -8.34 -2.29 28.57
C ARG A 580 -7.81 -1.32 27.53
N LEU A 581 -7.36 -0.13 27.97
CA LEU A 581 -6.92 0.95 27.10
C LEU A 581 -5.68 1.67 27.67
N ILE A 582 -4.60 1.76 26.87
CA ILE A 582 -3.34 2.42 27.24
C ILE A 582 -3.01 3.43 26.15
N LEU A 583 -3.32 4.71 26.38
CA LEU A 583 -3.11 5.78 25.39
C LEU A 583 -2.14 6.85 25.87
N THR A 584 -1.43 7.44 24.91
CA THR A 584 -0.70 8.68 25.16
C THR A 584 -1.68 9.82 25.44
N PRO A 585 -1.30 10.82 26.27
CA PRO A 585 -2.17 11.96 26.60
C PRO A 585 -2.69 12.68 25.34
N LYS A 586 -1.86 12.76 24.30
CA LYS A 586 -2.20 13.41 23.03
C LYS A 586 -3.34 12.71 22.27
N LYS A 587 -3.33 11.37 22.22
CA LYS A 587 -4.40 10.58 21.59
C LYS A 587 -5.67 10.64 22.43
N LEU A 588 -5.54 10.48 23.75
CA LEU A 588 -6.65 10.56 24.70
C LEU A 588 -7.41 11.89 24.59
N ASN A 589 -6.69 13.01 24.67
CA ASN A 589 -7.29 14.35 24.58
C ASN A 589 -8.00 14.59 23.26
N ALA A 590 -7.49 14.04 22.15
CA ALA A 590 -8.09 14.21 20.84
C ALA A 590 -9.41 13.40 20.69
N ILE A 591 -9.49 12.22 21.29
CA ILE A 591 -10.74 11.44 21.34
C ILE A 591 -11.78 12.17 22.20
N ILE A 592 -11.39 12.67 23.37
CA ILE A 592 -12.25 13.44 24.26
C ILE A 592 -12.77 14.71 23.56
N ASP A 593 -11.90 15.46 22.90
CA ASP A 593 -12.29 16.70 22.21
C ASP A 593 -13.27 16.41 21.04
N CYS A 594 -13.01 15.34 20.29
CA CYS A 594 -13.91 14.86 19.23
C CYS A 594 -15.30 14.52 19.77
N GLY A 595 -15.39 13.75 20.86
CA GLY A 595 -16.67 13.40 21.47
C GLY A 595 -17.39 14.63 22.05
N ALA A 596 -16.65 15.48 22.77
CA ALA A 596 -17.20 16.66 23.46
C ALA A 596 -17.73 17.74 22.50
N THR A 597 -17.19 17.83 21.28
CA THR A 597 -17.65 18.78 20.26
C THR A 597 -18.85 18.27 19.45
N SER A 598 -19.16 16.97 19.50
CA SER A 598 -20.20 16.36 18.67
C SER A 598 -21.57 17.03 18.81
N PRO A 599 -22.12 17.24 20.03
CA PRO A 599 -23.37 17.97 20.23
C PRO A 599 -23.52 19.24 19.38
N LYS A 600 -22.53 20.13 19.47
CA LYS A 600 -22.52 21.43 18.79
C LYS A 600 -22.39 21.29 17.27
N VAL A 601 -21.56 20.35 16.81
CA VAL A 601 -21.37 20.08 15.39
C VAL A 601 -22.65 19.53 14.75
N LYS A 602 -23.30 18.60 15.44
CA LYS A 602 -24.44 17.84 14.93
C LYS A 602 -25.74 18.60 15.00
N GLY A 603 -25.96 19.38 16.06
CA GLY A 603 -27.14 20.26 16.15
C GLY A 603 -27.16 21.38 15.11
N LYS A 604 -26.04 21.66 14.43
CA LYS A 604 -26.02 22.53 13.24
C LYS A 604 -26.26 21.78 11.94
N ALA A 605 -25.98 20.48 11.91
CA ALA A 605 -26.08 19.68 10.71
C ALA A 605 -27.50 19.13 10.53
N TYR A 606 -28.16 18.77 11.62
CA TYR A 606 -29.45 18.09 11.58
C TYR A 606 -30.56 18.95 12.17
N SER A 607 -31.68 19.01 11.46
CA SER A 607 -33.02 19.41 11.92
C SER A 607 -34.06 18.45 11.37
N GLU A 608 -35.23 18.31 12.02
CA GLU A 608 -36.30 17.40 11.60
C GLU A 608 -36.70 17.68 10.15
N GLN A 609 -36.88 18.97 9.83
CA GLN A 609 -37.18 19.45 8.48
C GLN A 609 -36.07 19.10 7.48
N SER A 610 -34.79 19.30 7.84
CA SER A 610 -33.67 18.97 6.94
C SER A 610 -33.56 17.46 6.69
N ILE A 611 -33.89 16.62 7.69
CA ILE A 611 -33.94 15.17 7.54
C ILE A 611 -35.06 14.80 6.57
N LYS A 612 -36.31 15.19 6.86
CA LYS A 612 -37.46 14.91 5.97
C LYS A 612 -37.18 15.38 4.54
N LYS A 613 -36.71 16.61 4.40
CA LYS A 613 -36.35 17.19 3.10
C LYS A 613 -35.33 16.33 2.34
N SER A 614 -34.33 15.75 3.02
CA SER A 614 -33.35 14.90 2.36
C SER A 614 -33.94 13.61 1.77
N TYR A 615 -34.98 13.03 2.38
CA TYR A 615 -35.71 11.88 1.84
C TYR A 615 -36.66 12.27 0.70
N ILE A 616 -37.26 13.46 0.77
CA ILE A 616 -38.07 14.03 -0.31
C ILE A 616 -37.19 14.31 -1.53
N ASP A 617 -36.04 14.95 -1.32
CA ASP A 617 -35.10 15.30 -2.39
C ASP A 617 -34.50 14.07 -3.08
N THR A 618 -34.43 12.91 -2.42
CA THR A 618 -34.03 11.63 -3.05
C THR A 618 -35.19 10.85 -3.64
N GLY A 619 -36.45 11.28 -3.43
CA GLY A 619 -37.66 10.58 -3.86
C GLY A 619 -37.99 9.32 -3.07
N PHE A 620 -37.38 9.13 -1.89
CA PHE A 620 -37.71 8.01 -0.99
C PHE A 620 -39.10 8.17 -0.38
N ILE A 621 -39.53 9.41 -0.17
CA ILE A 621 -40.86 9.80 0.30
C ILE A 621 -41.33 11.00 -0.52
N ASN A 622 -42.52 11.51 -0.23
CA ASN A 622 -43.01 12.76 -0.78
C ASN A 622 -43.38 13.75 0.35
N GLU A 623 -43.96 14.91 -0.01
CA GLU A 623 -44.31 15.96 0.94
C GLU A 623 -45.57 15.64 1.76
N VAL A 624 -46.44 14.77 1.23
CA VAL A 624 -47.73 14.38 1.84
C VAL A 624 -47.54 13.17 2.75
N ASP A 625 -46.89 12.12 2.24
CA ASP A 625 -46.72 10.86 2.97
C ASP A 625 -45.45 10.06 2.58
N ALA A 626 -45.43 8.78 2.96
CA ALA A 626 -44.31 7.87 2.74
C ALA A 626 -44.27 7.21 1.35
N CYS A 627 -45.23 7.49 0.46
CA CYS A 627 -45.21 6.92 -0.88
C CYS A 627 -43.96 7.41 -1.65
N PRO A 628 -43.13 6.51 -2.21
CA PRO A 628 -41.93 6.90 -2.95
C PRO A 628 -42.32 7.62 -4.26
N ASN A 629 -41.51 8.60 -4.66
CA ASN A 629 -41.75 9.43 -5.83
C ASN A 629 -40.78 9.08 -6.97
N ILE A 630 -41.25 8.37 -8.00
CA ILE A 630 -40.44 7.99 -9.18
C ILE A 630 -39.75 9.19 -9.80
N PHE A 631 -40.49 10.28 -10.04
CA PHE A 631 -39.95 11.50 -10.64
C PHE A 631 -38.97 12.22 -9.70
N GLY A 632 -39.18 12.11 -8.39
CA GLY A 632 -38.22 12.55 -7.37
C GLY A 632 -36.87 11.84 -7.51
N VAL A 633 -36.88 10.51 -7.62
CA VAL A 633 -35.65 9.72 -7.81
C VAL A 633 -34.98 10.02 -9.16
N MET A 634 -35.77 10.15 -10.23
CA MET A 634 -35.26 10.54 -11.55
C MET A 634 -34.58 11.92 -11.52
N LYS A 635 -35.17 12.89 -10.81
CA LYS A 635 -34.61 14.23 -10.61
C LYS A 635 -33.33 14.22 -9.76
N ALA A 636 -33.25 13.34 -8.76
CA ALA A 636 -32.06 13.17 -7.92
C ALA A 636 -30.89 12.49 -8.66
N SER A 637 -31.20 11.73 -9.72
CA SER A 637 -30.20 11.10 -10.58
C SER A 637 -29.46 12.12 -11.45
N ASN A 638 -28.24 11.79 -11.90
CA ASN A 638 -27.54 12.58 -12.92
C ASN A 638 -27.87 12.09 -14.34
N VAL A 639 -28.98 11.37 -14.53
CA VAL A 639 -29.45 10.90 -15.84
C VAL A 639 -30.12 12.09 -16.55
N PRO A 640 -29.76 12.38 -17.81
CA PRO A 640 -30.18 13.61 -18.47
C PRO A 640 -31.59 13.52 -19.10
N PHE A 641 -32.60 13.07 -18.32
CA PHE A 641 -33.97 12.83 -18.78
C PHE A 641 -34.60 14.05 -19.46
N SER A 642 -34.49 15.24 -18.83
CA SER A 642 -35.05 16.50 -19.36
C SER A 642 -34.49 16.91 -20.73
N SER A 643 -33.24 16.53 -21.03
CA SER A 643 -32.60 16.81 -22.33
C SER A 643 -32.75 15.65 -23.33
N LYS A 644 -33.34 14.52 -22.92
CA LYS A 644 -33.54 13.33 -23.74
C LYS A 644 -34.95 12.73 -23.53
N PRO A 645 -36.01 13.36 -24.08
CA PRO A 645 -37.39 12.90 -23.89
C PRO A 645 -37.64 11.45 -24.36
N SER A 646 -36.94 10.99 -25.39
CA SER A 646 -37.02 9.61 -25.85
C SER A 646 -36.49 8.60 -24.83
N LEU A 647 -35.47 8.98 -24.05
CA LEU A 647 -34.93 8.15 -22.97
C LEU A 647 -35.88 8.12 -21.78
N GLU A 648 -36.46 9.26 -21.42
CA GLU A 648 -37.47 9.35 -20.37
C GLU A 648 -38.68 8.47 -20.70
N LYS A 649 -39.21 8.57 -21.92
CA LYS A 649 -40.29 7.70 -22.39
C LYS A 649 -39.91 6.22 -22.30
N LEU A 650 -38.76 5.82 -22.86
CA LEU A 650 -38.27 4.44 -22.78
C LEU A 650 -38.16 3.95 -21.33
N PHE A 651 -37.67 4.81 -20.43
CA PHE A 651 -37.52 4.49 -19.02
C PHE A 651 -38.87 4.19 -18.36
N LEU A 652 -39.85 5.06 -18.56
CA LEU A 652 -41.20 4.89 -18.03
C LEU A 652 -41.94 3.70 -18.66
N ASP A 653 -41.75 3.44 -19.95
CA ASP A 653 -42.32 2.26 -20.62
C ASP A 653 -41.73 0.94 -20.07
N SER A 654 -40.48 0.97 -19.57
CA SER A 654 -39.75 -0.23 -19.11
C SER A 654 -39.86 -0.50 -17.61
N ILE A 655 -40.34 0.48 -16.82
CA ILE A 655 -40.32 0.41 -15.36
C ILE A 655 -41.14 -0.76 -14.81
N LEU A 656 -42.28 -1.08 -15.44
CA LEU A 656 -43.13 -2.20 -15.04
C LEU A 656 -42.39 -3.53 -15.17
N THR A 657 -41.78 -3.78 -16.32
CA THR A 657 -40.98 -4.99 -16.59
C THR A 657 -39.83 -5.13 -15.61
N CYS A 658 -39.07 -4.05 -15.38
CA CYS A 658 -37.96 -4.06 -14.43
C CYS A 658 -38.44 -4.24 -12.97
N THR A 659 -39.60 -3.69 -12.60
CA THR A 659 -40.18 -3.87 -11.27
C THR A 659 -40.65 -5.29 -11.07
N SER A 660 -41.29 -5.92 -12.07
CA SER A 660 -41.65 -7.33 -12.05
C SER A 660 -40.44 -8.22 -11.82
N GLU A 661 -39.35 -7.99 -12.54
CA GLU A 661 -38.09 -8.73 -12.36
C GLU A 661 -37.51 -8.52 -10.95
N MET A 662 -37.42 -7.27 -10.47
CA MET A 662 -36.92 -6.97 -9.13
C MET A 662 -37.80 -7.62 -8.05
N TYR A 663 -39.11 -7.67 -8.26
CA TYR A 663 -40.04 -8.28 -7.34
C TYR A 663 -39.73 -9.77 -7.21
N ILE A 664 -39.66 -10.51 -8.33
CA ILE A 664 -39.48 -11.97 -8.30
C ILE A 664 -38.04 -12.44 -8.02
N SER A 665 -37.03 -11.61 -8.31
CA SER A 665 -35.62 -11.99 -8.20
C SER A 665 -35.09 -11.92 -6.76
N SER A 666 -34.22 -12.87 -6.39
CA SER A 666 -33.44 -12.82 -5.15
C SER A 666 -32.11 -12.07 -5.29
N ASP A 667 -31.68 -11.80 -6.52
CA ASP A 667 -30.36 -11.26 -6.86
C ASP A 667 -30.42 -9.89 -7.56
N GLY A 668 -31.58 -9.22 -7.51
CA GLY A 668 -31.84 -7.96 -8.21
C GLY A 668 -32.16 -8.16 -9.70
N ILE A 669 -32.18 -7.06 -10.46
CA ILE A 669 -32.45 -7.11 -11.91
C ILE A 669 -31.21 -7.59 -12.66
N SER A 670 -31.37 -8.63 -13.49
CA SER A 670 -30.29 -9.13 -14.32
C SER A 670 -29.91 -8.13 -15.42
N GLU A 671 -28.63 -8.07 -15.80
CA GLU A 671 -28.17 -7.15 -16.85
C GLU A 671 -28.79 -7.47 -18.22
N GLN A 672 -29.17 -8.73 -18.45
CA GLN A 672 -29.89 -9.16 -19.65
C GLN A 672 -31.26 -8.50 -19.76
N VAL A 673 -31.97 -8.29 -18.64
CA VAL A 673 -33.25 -7.58 -18.65
C VAL A 673 -33.05 -6.13 -19.05
N TYR A 674 -31.98 -5.46 -18.59
CA TYR A 674 -31.67 -4.10 -19.06
C TYR A 674 -31.35 -4.04 -20.56
N ASP A 675 -30.64 -5.04 -21.08
CA ASP A 675 -30.36 -5.15 -22.51
C ASP A 675 -31.66 -5.34 -23.31
N GLN A 676 -32.57 -6.20 -22.83
CA GLN A 676 -33.86 -6.50 -23.47
C GLN A 676 -34.78 -5.27 -23.54
N VAL A 677 -34.82 -4.45 -22.49
CA VAL A 677 -35.61 -3.21 -22.49
C VAL A 677 -34.91 -2.04 -23.20
N GLY A 678 -33.74 -2.29 -23.81
CA GLY A 678 -33.05 -1.32 -24.65
C GLY A 678 -32.23 -0.27 -23.90
N PHE A 679 -31.93 -0.46 -22.61
CA PHE A 679 -31.01 0.42 -21.91
C PHE A 679 -29.58 0.14 -22.33
N GLY A 680 -28.87 1.15 -22.83
CA GLY A 680 -27.46 1.03 -23.20
C GLY A 680 -26.57 0.65 -22.00
N ILE A 681 -25.39 0.08 -22.31
CA ILE A 681 -24.35 -0.19 -21.32
C ILE A 681 -23.85 1.15 -20.75
N ASP A 682 -23.45 1.14 -19.48
CA ASP A 682 -22.90 2.32 -18.81
C ASP A 682 -21.60 2.77 -19.49
N ILE A 683 -21.57 4.01 -19.97
CA ILE A 683 -20.44 4.61 -20.72
C ILE A 683 -19.90 5.82 -19.95
N ASP A 684 -18.59 5.94 -19.83
CA ASP A 684 -17.94 7.09 -19.21
C ASP A 684 -17.91 8.33 -20.13
N CYS A 685 -17.48 9.48 -19.60
CA CYS A 685 -17.40 10.72 -20.36
C CYS A 685 -16.36 10.71 -21.53
N VAL A 686 -15.62 9.62 -21.70
CA VAL A 686 -14.61 9.41 -22.76
C VAL A 686 -15.07 8.30 -23.72
N GLY A 687 -16.25 7.70 -23.51
CA GLY A 687 -16.80 6.65 -24.38
C GLY A 687 -16.46 5.22 -23.95
N ASN A 688 -15.78 5.00 -22.82
CA ASN A 688 -15.45 3.65 -22.36
C ASN A 688 -16.65 3.00 -21.69
N GLN A 689 -16.95 1.75 -22.06
CA GLN A 689 -17.97 0.94 -21.42
C GLN A 689 -17.46 0.36 -20.09
N TYR A 690 -18.26 0.44 -19.04
CA TYR A 690 -18.01 -0.28 -17.79
C TYR A 690 -19.28 -1.01 -17.37
N PRO A 691 -19.40 -2.31 -17.67
CA PRO A 691 -20.50 -3.06 -17.12
C PRO A 691 -20.30 -3.16 -15.60
N LEU A 692 -21.30 -2.76 -14.81
CA LEU A 692 -21.35 -3.01 -13.36
C LEU A 692 -21.73 -4.48 -13.06
N THR A 693 -21.27 -5.41 -13.92
CA THR A 693 -21.52 -6.86 -13.89
C THR A 693 -20.59 -7.56 -12.90
N SER A 694 -20.72 -7.23 -11.63
CA SER A 694 -19.99 -7.96 -10.59
C SER A 694 -20.82 -9.11 -10.04
N LYS A 695 -20.28 -10.34 -10.05
CA LYS A 695 -20.84 -11.48 -9.29
C LYS A 695 -20.93 -11.23 -7.78
N SER A 696 -20.20 -10.23 -7.27
CA SER A 696 -20.30 -9.78 -5.88
C SER A 696 -21.43 -8.76 -5.74
N VAL A 697 -22.43 -9.09 -4.92
CA VAL A 697 -23.54 -8.20 -4.51
C VAL A 697 -23.04 -6.82 -4.09
N VAL A 698 -21.82 -6.72 -3.53
CA VAL A 698 -21.19 -5.48 -3.07
C VAL A 698 -21.01 -4.46 -4.19
N LEU A 699 -20.60 -4.90 -5.39
CA LEU A 699 -20.30 -3.98 -6.51
C LEU A 699 -21.46 -3.89 -7.51
N GLY A 700 -22.56 -4.62 -7.28
CA GLY A 700 -23.75 -4.61 -8.14
C GLY A 700 -24.61 -3.35 -7.98
N ARG A 701 -25.78 -3.37 -8.62
CA ARG A 701 -26.78 -2.29 -8.58
C ARG A 701 -27.55 -2.26 -7.25
N ALA A 702 -28.53 -1.37 -7.12
CA ALA A 702 -29.39 -1.32 -5.94
C ALA A 702 -30.30 -2.57 -5.92
N GLN A 703 -30.52 -3.14 -4.74
CA GLN A 703 -31.39 -4.30 -4.55
C GLN A 703 -31.73 -4.52 -3.06
N PRO A 704 -32.84 -5.21 -2.75
CA PRO A 704 -33.05 -5.80 -1.43
C PRO A 704 -31.97 -6.83 -1.11
N ILE A 705 -31.47 -6.85 0.13
CA ILE A 705 -30.54 -7.87 0.65
C ILE A 705 -31.26 -8.86 1.55
N ILE A 706 -32.09 -8.34 2.46
CA ILE A 706 -32.85 -9.14 3.42
C ILE A 706 -34.32 -8.96 3.10
N SER A 707 -34.92 -10.05 2.62
CA SER A 707 -36.35 -10.23 2.39
C SER A 707 -36.68 -11.71 2.58
N ASP A 708 -37.96 -12.05 2.73
CA ASP A 708 -38.41 -13.45 2.79
C ASP A 708 -37.92 -14.24 1.55
N ARG A 709 -38.02 -13.64 0.36
CA ARG A 709 -37.54 -14.26 -0.90
C ARG A 709 -36.03 -14.50 -0.90
N CYS A 710 -35.23 -13.54 -0.44
CA CYS A 710 -33.78 -13.71 -0.34
C CYS A 710 -33.44 -14.84 0.65
N LEU A 711 -34.18 -14.99 1.74
CA LEU A 711 -34.02 -16.09 2.70
C LEU A 711 -34.42 -17.44 2.11
N GLN A 712 -35.53 -17.51 1.40
CA GLN A 712 -35.99 -18.73 0.73
C GLN A 712 -35.00 -19.19 -0.33
N ALA A 713 -34.52 -18.28 -1.19
CA ALA A 713 -33.52 -18.56 -2.20
C ALA A 713 -32.20 -19.04 -1.57
N LYS A 714 -31.75 -18.41 -0.48
CA LYS A 714 -30.55 -18.82 0.25
C LYS A 714 -30.72 -20.21 0.87
N THR A 715 -31.88 -20.48 1.45
CA THR A 715 -32.23 -21.79 2.04
C THR A 715 -32.24 -22.88 0.97
N ALA A 716 -32.89 -22.63 -0.17
CA ALA A 716 -32.90 -23.55 -1.31
C ALA A 716 -31.48 -23.81 -1.85
N GLY A 717 -30.65 -22.77 -1.95
CA GLY A 717 -29.24 -22.88 -2.31
C GLY A 717 -28.43 -23.73 -1.33
N MET A 718 -28.62 -23.54 -0.03
CA MET A 718 -27.98 -24.36 1.01
C MET A 718 -28.44 -25.83 0.96
N VAL A 719 -29.73 -26.08 0.74
CA VAL A 719 -30.26 -27.44 0.55
C VAL A 719 -29.68 -28.10 -0.69
N LYS A 720 -29.57 -27.36 -1.80
CA LYS A 720 -28.93 -27.84 -3.04
C LYS A 720 -27.46 -28.19 -2.81
N GLU A 721 -26.72 -27.34 -2.10
CA GLU A 721 -25.31 -27.58 -1.76
C GLU A 721 -25.16 -28.78 -0.82
N LEU A 722 -26.00 -28.89 0.21
CA LEU A 722 -26.03 -30.07 1.09
C LEU A 722 -26.35 -31.35 0.33
N ASN A 723 -27.30 -31.31 -0.61
CA ASN A 723 -27.62 -32.45 -1.48
C ASN A 723 -26.46 -32.78 -2.42
N ASN A 724 -25.76 -31.79 -2.96
CA ASN A 724 -24.56 -31.99 -3.76
C ASN A 724 -23.44 -32.63 -2.93
N GLN A 725 -23.21 -32.14 -1.70
CA GLN A 725 -22.26 -32.75 -0.77
C GLN A 725 -22.65 -34.18 -0.38
N ARG A 726 -23.94 -34.45 -0.15
CA ARG A 726 -24.47 -35.80 0.06
C ARG A 726 -24.22 -36.70 -1.15
N ARG A 727 -24.44 -36.20 -2.37
CA ARG A 727 -24.17 -36.93 -3.62
C ARG A 727 -22.68 -37.23 -3.79
N ILE A 728 -21.81 -36.25 -3.59
CA ILE A 728 -20.34 -36.42 -3.63
C ILE A 728 -19.91 -37.42 -2.58
N ARG A 729 -20.46 -37.35 -1.36
CA ARG A 729 -20.18 -38.31 -0.29
C ARG A 729 -20.64 -39.72 -0.65
N SER A 730 -21.83 -39.86 -1.24
CA SER A 730 -22.35 -41.14 -1.73
C SER A 730 -21.45 -41.73 -2.81
N GLN A 731 -20.99 -40.93 -3.77
CA GLN A 731 -20.06 -41.37 -4.81
C GLN A 731 -18.73 -41.85 -4.22
N LYS A 732 -18.16 -41.11 -3.26
CA LYS A 732 -16.93 -41.51 -2.55
C LYS A 732 -17.10 -42.85 -1.83
N VAL A 733 -18.24 -43.05 -1.17
CA VAL A 733 -18.58 -44.30 -0.51
C VAL A 733 -18.68 -45.46 -1.51
N SER A 734 -19.37 -45.27 -2.64
CA SER A 734 -19.50 -46.30 -3.68
C SER A 734 -18.15 -46.69 -4.27
N GLN A 735 -17.27 -45.72 -4.53
CA GLN A 735 -15.90 -45.97 -5.00
C GLN A 735 -15.08 -46.74 -3.97
N ALA A 736 -15.17 -46.34 -2.70
CA ALA A 736 -14.49 -47.02 -1.60
C ALA A 736 -14.96 -48.47 -1.41
N ARG A 737 -16.27 -48.74 -1.53
CA ARG A 737 -16.82 -50.10 -1.52
C ARG A 737 -16.27 -50.94 -2.68
N ALA A 738 -16.28 -50.40 -3.90
CA ALA A 738 -15.77 -51.10 -5.07
C ALA A 738 -14.27 -51.48 -4.93
N ILE A 739 -13.46 -50.63 -4.29
CA ILE A 739 -12.05 -50.94 -4.01
C ILE A 739 -11.93 -52.08 -2.98
N LEU A 740 -12.73 -52.06 -1.92
CA LEU A 740 -12.73 -53.10 -0.88
C LEU A 740 -13.24 -54.45 -1.41
N GLU A 741 -14.30 -54.45 -2.22
CA GLU A 741 -14.86 -55.64 -2.88
C GLU A 741 -13.85 -56.29 -3.83
N ARG A 742 -13.04 -55.50 -4.53
CA ARG A 742 -11.96 -56.01 -5.40
C ARG A 742 -10.77 -56.60 -4.63
N ASN A 743 -10.67 -56.38 -3.32
CA ASN A 743 -9.50 -56.75 -2.50
C ASN A 743 -9.89 -57.53 -1.24
N VAL A 744 -10.76 -58.54 -1.40
CA VAL A 744 -11.42 -59.31 -0.32
C VAL A 744 -10.46 -59.83 0.76
N ALA A 745 -9.25 -60.30 0.41
CA ALA A 745 -8.28 -60.80 1.38
C ALA A 745 -7.74 -59.71 2.33
N CYS A 746 -7.40 -58.53 1.80
CA CYS A 746 -6.97 -57.38 2.61
C CYS A 746 -8.14 -56.82 3.44
N THR A 747 -9.34 -56.86 2.88
CA THR A 747 -10.58 -56.46 3.55
C THR A 747 -10.88 -57.36 4.76
N SER A 748 -10.73 -58.68 4.62
CA SER A 748 -10.95 -59.65 5.70
C SER A 748 -10.01 -59.42 6.88
N LEU A 749 -8.73 -59.14 6.62
CA LEU A 749 -7.73 -58.78 7.63
C LEU A 749 -8.02 -57.44 8.33
N LEU A 750 -8.58 -56.45 7.62
CA LEU A 750 -9.02 -55.18 8.21
C LEU A 750 -10.16 -55.40 9.22
N PHE A 751 -11.10 -56.30 8.89
CA PHE A 751 -12.26 -56.61 9.74
C PHE A 751 -11.89 -57.41 10.98
N GLU A 752 -11.08 -58.45 10.83
CA GLU A 752 -10.57 -59.27 11.93
C GLU A 752 -9.85 -58.39 12.98
N ARG A 753 -9.04 -57.44 12.53
CA ARG A 753 -8.26 -56.54 13.41
C ARG A 753 -9.04 -55.34 13.95
N ALA A 754 -10.20 -55.03 13.39
CA ALA A 754 -11.14 -54.06 13.94
C ALA A 754 -12.07 -54.67 15.02
N ASN A 755 -11.88 -55.94 15.40
CA ASN A 755 -12.77 -56.70 16.27
C ASN A 755 -14.21 -56.79 15.73
N LEU A 756 -14.37 -56.85 14.40
CA LEU A 756 -15.67 -57.09 13.77
C LEU A 756 -15.80 -58.60 13.46
N PRO A 757 -16.91 -59.26 13.83
CA PRO A 757 -17.03 -60.71 13.81
C PRO A 757 -16.80 -61.30 12.41
N ALA A 758 -15.91 -62.29 12.32
CA ALA A 758 -15.31 -62.78 11.07
C ALA A 758 -16.18 -63.77 10.26
N THR A 759 -17.39 -64.13 10.72
CA THR A 759 -18.13 -65.29 10.19
C THR A 759 -18.99 -65.04 8.94
N SER A 760 -18.90 -63.90 8.26
CA SER A 760 -19.75 -63.61 7.09
C SER A 760 -19.06 -62.77 5.99
N ILE A 761 -17.90 -63.21 5.52
CA ILE A 761 -17.02 -62.43 4.64
C ILE A 761 -17.61 -62.11 3.24
N PRO A 762 -18.51 -62.89 2.61
CA PRO A 762 -19.13 -62.44 1.35
C PRO A 762 -20.26 -61.40 1.53
N ALA A 763 -20.93 -61.36 2.69
CA ALA A 763 -22.06 -60.44 2.95
C ALA A 763 -21.64 -59.13 3.65
N ALA A 764 -20.48 -59.10 4.34
CA ALA A 764 -20.12 -58.05 5.30
C ALA A 764 -19.64 -56.70 4.72
N VAL A 765 -19.32 -56.59 3.41
CA VAL A 765 -18.98 -55.27 2.84
C VAL A 765 -20.21 -54.34 2.80
N ALA A 766 -21.42 -54.92 2.72
CA ALA A 766 -22.68 -54.18 2.77
C ALA A 766 -22.98 -53.60 4.17
N ASP A 767 -22.55 -54.28 5.23
CA ASP A 767 -22.88 -53.99 6.64
C ASP A 767 -21.87 -53.08 7.36
N ILE A 768 -20.80 -52.65 6.71
CA ILE A 768 -19.92 -51.62 7.26
C ILE A 768 -20.70 -50.30 7.39
N PRO A 769 -20.69 -49.64 8.57
CA PRO A 769 -21.30 -48.32 8.71
C PRO A 769 -20.76 -47.38 7.62
N LEU A 770 -21.65 -46.91 6.74
CA LEU A 770 -21.35 -45.98 5.65
C LEU A 770 -20.54 -44.76 6.14
N THR A 771 -20.68 -44.39 7.42
CA THR A 771 -19.95 -43.35 8.11
C THR A 771 -18.43 -43.57 8.23
N ILE A 772 -17.97 -44.83 8.24
CA ILE A 772 -16.56 -45.21 8.31
C ILE A 772 -15.95 -45.19 6.91
N ILE A 773 -16.61 -45.84 5.95
CA ILE A 773 -16.21 -45.86 4.53
C ILE A 773 -16.15 -44.42 3.97
N ALA A 774 -17.14 -43.58 4.28
CA ALA A 774 -17.21 -42.20 3.77
C ALA A 774 -16.04 -41.30 4.21
N LYS A 775 -15.25 -41.71 5.19
CA LYS A 775 -14.11 -40.95 5.71
C LYS A 775 -12.77 -41.37 5.08
N LEU A 776 -12.75 -42.50 4.37
CA LEU A 776 -11.57 -43.01 3.71
C LEU A 776 -11.57 -42.55 2.24
N SER A 777 -10.49 -41.94 1.79
CA SER A 777 -10.34 -41.65 0.36
C SER A 777 -10.04 -42.94 -0.41
N SER A 778 -10.41 -42.98 -1.70
CA SER A 778 -10.02 -44.06 -2.62
C SER A 778 -8.51 -44.30 -2.60
N ALA A 779 -7.72 -43.23 -2.57
CA ALA A 779 -6.27 -43.33 -2.45
C ALA A 779 -5.80 -43.97 -1.13
N GLN A 780 -6.48 -43.70 0.01
CA GLN A 780 -6.13 -44.32 1.30
C GLN A 780 -6.43 -45.83 1.31
N LEU A 781 -7.55 -46.24 0.70
CA LEU A 781 -7.91 -47.65 0.59
C LEU A 781 -7.00 -48.41 -0.38
N GLU A 782 -6.71 -47.82 -1.55
CA GLU A 782 -5.73 -48.38 -2.48
C GLU A 782 -4.33 -48.45 -1.86
N CYS A 783 -3.95 -47.46 -1.06
CA CYS A 783 -2.66 -47.44 -0.38
C CYS A 783 -2.60 -48.51 0.72
N PHE A 784 -3.66 -48.71 1.50
CA PHE A 784 -3.75 -49.82 2.47
C PHE A 784 -3.58 -51.19 1.79
N VAL A 785 -4.25 -51.40 0.66
CA VAL A 785 -4.11 -52.61 -0.16
C VAL A 785 -2.67 -52.76 -0.68
N ARG A 786 -2.09 -51.69 -1.25
CA ARG A 786 -0.73 -51.72 -1.83
C ARG A 786 0.37 -51.96 -0.79
N VAL A 787 0.26 -51.38 0.39
CA VAL A 787 1.25 -51.53 1.49
C VAL A 787 1.31 -52.98 1.97
N ARG A 788 0.20 -53.73 1.89
CA ARG A 788 0.17 -55.17 2.23
C ARG A 788 0.72 -56.07 1.12
N VAL A 789 0.61 -55.65 -0.14
CA VAL A 789 1.11 -56.41 -1.29
C VAL A 789 2.60 -56.15 -1.56
N GLN A 790 3.13 -54.98 -1.15
CA GLN A 790 4.50 -54.56 -1.45
C GLN A 790 5.25 -54.06 -0.21
N LYS A 791 6.11 -54.91 0.37
CA LYS A 791 6.94 -54.65 1.57
C LYS A 791 7.75 -53.34 1.49
N ASN A 792 8.18 -52.95 0.29
CA ASN A 792 9.12 -51.86 0.02
C ASN A 792 8.51 -50.46 0.20
N LEU A 793 7.18 -50.35 0.31
CA LEU A 793 6.47 -49.06 0.45
C LEU A 793 6.40 -48.56 1.90
N LEU A 794 6.61 -49.45 2.89
CA LEU A 794 6.59 -49.10 4.31
C LEU A 794 7.74 -48.19 4.74
N GLU A 795 8.92 -48.39 4.14
CA GLU A 795 10.14 -47.64 4.46
C GLU A 795 10.04 -46.15 4.05
N LYS A 796 9.18 -45.82 3.09
CA LYS A 796 9.00 -44.44 2.58
C LYS A 796 8.01 -43.61 3.40
N TRP A 797 7.39 -44.18 4.44
CA TRP A 797 6.34 -43.53 5.20
C TRP A 797 6.88 -42.95 6.53
N ILE A 798 6.88 -41.62 6.69
CA ILE A 798 7.35 -40.94 7.91
C ILE A 798 6.19 -40.81 8.92
N CYS A 799 6.41 -41.25 10.16
CA CYS A 799 5.42 -41.22 11.25
C CYS A 799 5.46 -39.87 12.00
N PRO A 800 4.32 -39.23 12.31
CA PRO A 800 4.31 -38.11 13.24
C PRO A 800 4.23 -38.59 14.69
N THR A 801 5.22 -38.22 15.50
CA THR A 801 5.54 -38.70 16.86
C THR A 801 4.59 -38.31 18.01
N LYS A 802 3.32 -37.91 17.76
CA LYS A 802 2.42 -37.51 18.85
C LYS A 802 0.97 -37.96 18.68
N GLY A 803 0.56 -38.87 19.56
CA GLY A 803 -0.81 -39.28 19.88
C GLY A 803 -0.76 -40.60 20.66
N THR A 804 -1.33 -40.66 21.87
CA THR A 804 -1.38 -41.91 22.66
C THR A 804 -2.74 -42.61 22.48
N PRO A 805 -2.80 -43.95 22.62
CA PRO A 805 -4.04 -44.73 22.47
C PRO A 805 -5.16 -44.29 23.40
N GLU A 806 -4.85 -43.86 24.63
CA GLU A 806 -5.86 -43.49 25.64
C GLU A 806 -6.75 -42.32 25.15
N LYS A 807 -6.16 -41.36 24.44
CA LYS A 807 -6.86 -40.14 23.99
C LYS A 807 -7.83 -40.37 22.83
N VAL A 808 -7.71 -41.47 22.09
CA VAL A 808 -8.63 -41.84 20.99
C VAL A 808 -9.88 -42.54 21.55
N LEU A 809 -9.72 -43.31 22.62
CA LEU A 809 -10.81 -44.00 23.32
C LEU A 809 -11.72 -43.01 24.08
N GLU A 810 -11.17 -41.89 24.55
CA GLU A 810 -11.91 -40.83 25.27
C GLU A 810 -12.75 -39.89 24.37
N ASN A 811 -12.85 -40.14 23.06
CA ASN A 811 -13.66 -39.39 22.09
C ASN A 811 -13.39 -37.86 21.99
N MET A 812 -12.28 -37.36 22.54
CA MET A 812 -11.90 -35.95 22.47
C MET A 812 -11.05 -35.61 21.21
N PHE A 813 -11.75 -35.29 20.11
CA PHE A 813 -11.36 -34.45 18.94
C PHE A 813 -10.54 -34.94 17.71
N CYS A 814 -11.05 -34.44 16.56
CA CYS A 814 -10.51 -34.13 15.21
C CYS A 814 -10.02 -35.25 14.26
N SER A 815 -10.40 -35.12 12.96
CA SER A 815 -10.13 -36.09 11.88
C SER A 815 -8.64 -36.33 11.61
N LYS A 816 -7.78 -35.33 11.86
CA LYS A 816 -6.33 -35.45 11.76
C LYS A 816 -5.76 -36.42 12.79
N THR A 817 -6.29 -36.46 14.01
CA THR A 817 -5.85 -37.37 15.07
C THR A 817 -6.23 -38.81 14.76
N LYS A 818 -7.44 -39.03 14.22
CA LYS A 818 -7.92 -40.34 13.76
C LYS A 818 -7.11 -40.88 12.58
N GLY A 819 -6.75 -40.03 11.63
CA GLY A 819 -5.89 -40.41 10.50
C GLY A 819 -4.48 -40.81 10.93
N LYS A 820 -3.91 -40.15 11.94
CA LYS A 820 -2.59 -40.49 12.50
C LYS A 820 -2.59 -41.82 13.22
N TYR A 821 -3.65 -42.12 13.99
CA TYR A 821 -3.82 -43.42 14.64
C TYR A 821 -3.93 -44.56 13.61
N LEU A 822 -4.70 -44.37 12.53
CA LEU A 822 -4.81 -45.38 11.46
C LEU A 822 -3.46 -45.61 10.75
N ILE A 823 -2.67 -44.56 10.52
CA ILE A 823 -1.32 -44.68 9.94
C ILE A 823 -0.38 -45.45 10.89
N GLN A 824 -0.46 -45.18 12.19
CA GLN A 824 0.29 -45.90 13.22
C GLN A 824 -0.10 -47.39 13.26
N LEU A 825 -1.40 -47.69 13.27
CA LEU A 825 -1.94 -49.05 13.28
C LEU A 825 -1.50 -49.83 12.01
N VAL A 826 -1.52 -49.18 10.84
CA VAL A 826 -1.05 -49.78 9.58
C VAL A 826 0.44 -50.13 9.63
N LYS A 827 1.27 -49.32 10.30
CA LYS A 827 2.69 -49.60 10.48
C LYS A 827 2.94 -50.72 11.49
N GLU A 828 2.22 -50.71 12.61
CA GLU A 828 2.31 -51.77 13.63
C GLU A 828 1.88 -53.13 13.08
N VAL A 829 0.82 -53.16 12.25
CA VAL A 829 0.34 -54.38 11.58
C VAL A 829 1.30 -54.83 10.48
N ALA A 830 2.00 -53.92 9.83
CA ALA A 830 2.98 -54.23 8.79
C ALA A 830 4.35 -54.67 9.31
N ALA A 831 4.68 -54.34 10.57
CA ALA A 831 5.91 -54.75 11.22
C ALA A 831 5.86 -56.18 11.79
N GLN A 832 4.72 -56.87 11.69
CA GLN A 832 4.56 -58.25 12.15
C GLN A 832 4.89 -59.26 11.03
N ASP A 833 5.50 -60.39 11.41
CA ASP A 833 5.96 -61.42 10.47
C ASP A 833 4.82 -61.96 9.59
N ILE A 834 5.14 -62.17 8.31
CA ILE A 834 4.24 -62.80 7.34
C ILE A 834 4.21 -64.29 7.67
N ILE A 835 3.16 -64.74 8.36
CA ILE A 835 2.89 -66.17 8.57
C ILE A 835 2.04 -66.67 7.39
N GLY A 836 2.69 -67.16 6.34
CA GLY A 836 2.06 -67.84 5.21
C GLY A 836 2.71 -67.53 3.86
N GLU A 837 3.30 -68.54 3.22
CA GLU A 837 3.90 -68.44 1.88
C GLU A 837 2.84 -68.17 0.80
N ILE A 838 3.17 -67.27 -0.14
CA ILE A 838 2.39 -67.04 -1.36
C ILE A 838 2.97 -67.94 -2.47
N PRO A 839 2.16 -68.77 -3.17
CA PRO A 839 2.64 -69.69 -4.21
C PRO A 839 3.33 -68.97 -5.37
N SER A 840 4.40 -69.59 -5.86
CA SER A 840 5.40 -69.08 -6.81
C SER A 840 4.96 -68.92 -8.27
N ASP A 841 3.67 -69.07 -8.59
CA ASP A 841 3.24 -69.33 -9.96
C ASP A 841 2.55 -68.13 -10.61
N VAL A 842 3.23 -66.97 -10.63
CA VAL A 842 2.84 -65.87 -11.52
C VAL A 842 3.97 -65.63 -12.52
N THR A 843 3.66 -66.00 -13.75
CA THR A 843 4.51 -66.07 -14.94
C THR A 843 5.35 -64.82 -15.17
N ARG A 844 6.67 -65.03 -15.35
CA ARG A 844 7.60 -64.01 -15.86
C ARG A 844 7.19 -63.61 -17.28
N ILE A 845 6.83 -62.33 -17.45
CA ILE A 845 6.72 -61.71 -18.78
C ILE A 845 8.14 -61.43 -19.26
N GLU A 846 8.50 -62.03 -20.40
CA GLU A 846 9.79 -61.86 -21.05
C GLU A 846 9.98 -60.42 -21.53
N VAL A 847 11.18 -59.89 -21.30
CA VAL A 847 11.62 -58.56 -21.72
C VAL A 847 12.19 -58.66 -23.14
N PRO A 848 11.69 -57.89 -24.14
CA PRO A 848 12.35 -57.79 -25.43
C PRO A 848 13.69 -57.06 -25.30
N THR A 849 14.69 -57.66 -25.94
CA THR A 849 16.09 -57.26 -26.00
C THR A 849 16.30 -55.84 -26.53
N MET A 850 17.27 -55.16 -25.92
CA MET A 850 17.75 -53.82 -26.24
C MET A 850 18.18 -53.67 -27.69
N CYS A 851 17.60 -52.69 -28.40
CA CYS A 851 18.24 -51.93 -29.47
C CYS A 851 17.34 -50.72 -29.80
N ASN A 852 17.44 -49.68 -28.96
CA ASN A 852 17.32 -48.27 -29.31
C ASN A 852 17.39 -47.50 -27.99
N ILE A 853 18.37 -46.62 -27.87
CA ILE A 853 18.57 -45.75 -26.71
C ILE A 853 17.33 -44.85 -26.61
N GLN A 854 16.34 -45.28 -25.82
CA GLN A 854 15.24 -44.42 -25.39
C GLN A 854 15.79 -43.43 -24.36
N GLU A 855 15.33 -42.19 -24.50
CA GLU A 855 15.60 -41.07 -23.59
C GLU A 855 15.60 -41.52 -22.12
N PRO A 856 16.50 -40.99 -21.27
CA PRO A 856 16.55 -41.35 -19.86
C PRO A 856 15.17 -41.16 -19.24
N THR A 857 14.55 -42.28 -18.87
CA THR A 857 13.20 -42.28 -18.28
C THR A 857 13.32 -41.74 -16.87
N LEU A 858 13.07 -40.44 -16.73
CA LEU A 858 13.02 -39.77 -15.44
C LEU A 858 11.82 -40.30 -14.64
N VAL A 859 12.09 -41.09 -13.60
CA VAL A 859 11.06 -41.55 -12.66
C VAL A 859 10.69 -40.38 -11.74
N LEU A 860 9.76 -39.53 -12.20
CA LEU A 860 9.19 -38.44 -11.41
C LEU A 860 8.23 -39.01 -10.34
N ILE A 861 8.67 -38.97 -9.09
CA ILE A 861 7.84 -39.35 -7.93
C ILE A 861 7.11 -38.11 -7.43
N GLY A 862 5.82 -37.99 -7.77
CA GLY A 862 4.83 -37.21 -7.03
C GLY A 862 4.67 -35.74 -7.42
N GLY A 863 3.64 -35.45 -8.23
CA GLY A 863 3.12 -34.10 -8.42
C GLY A 863 2.27 -33.97 -9.68
N SER A 864 1.10 -33.34 -9.58
CA SER A 864 0.11 -33.13 -10.65
C SER A 864 0.49 -32.07 -11.69
N PHE A 865 1.76 -31.65 -11.75
CA PHE A 865 2.24 -30.59 -12.65
C PHE A 865 3.32 -31.16 -13.57
N SER A 866 3.02 -31.24 -14.87
CA SER A 866 4.03 -31.51 -15.91
C SER A 866 4.47 -30.19 -16.55
N LEU A 867 5.75 -30.08 -16.89
CA LEU A 867 6.28 -28.95 -17.65
C LEU A 867 5.64 -28.94 -19.06
N PRO A 868 5.20 -27.78 -19.59
CA PRO A 868 4.77 -27.67 -20.97
C PRO A 868 5.91 -28.06 -21.93
N LYS A 869 5.56 -28.62 -23.08
CA LYS A 869 6.55 -28.92 -24.13
C LYS A 869 7.04 -27.61 -24.74
N PHE A 870 8.34 -27.33 -24.62
CA PHE A 870 9.04 -26.28 -25.34
C PHE A 870 10.43 -26.78 -25.69
N SER A 871 10.85 -26.56 -26.92
CA SER A 871 12.20 -26.86 -27.39
C SER A 871 12.76 -25.60 -28.05
N ALA A 872 13.87 -25.09 -27.52
CA ALA A 872 14.51 -23.92 -28.11
C ALA A 872 15.01 -24.24 -29.53
N THR A 873 14.90 -23.25 -30.41
CA THR A 873 15.56 -23.23 -31.71
C THR A 873 16.85 -22.43 -31.61
N LYS A 874 17.79 -22.65 -32.55
CA LYS A 874 19.00 -21.83 -32.67
C LYS A 874 18.67 -20.32 -32.77
N ALA A 875 17.62 -19.98 -33.52
CA ALA A 875 17.15 -18.60 -33.66
C ALA A 875 16.66 -18.01 -32.33
N TRP A 876 15.92 -18.78 -31.53
CA TRP A 876 15.47 -18.35 -30.21
C TRP A 876 16.65 -18.12 -29.26
N CYS A 877 17.65 -19.01 -29.26
CA CYS A 877 18.87 -18.83 -28.45
C CYS A 877 19.67 -17.58 -28.85
N LEU A 878 19.78 -17.30 -30.15
CA LEU A 878 20.41 -16.08 -30.66
C LEU A 878 19.66 -14.81 -30.23
N LEU A 879 18.32 -14.85 -30.24
CA LEU A 879 17.50 -13.74 -29.75
C LEU A 879 17.67 -13.54 -28.24
N ALA A 880 17.66 -14.63 -27.47
CA ALA A 880 17.90 -14.62 -26.04
C ALA A 880 19.26 -14.02 -25.68
N GLY A 881 20.31 -14.39 -26.44
CA GLY A 881 21.65 -13.82 -26.28
C GLY A 881 21.73 -12.31 -26.47
N LYS A 882 20.91 -11.76 -27.37
CA LYS A 882 20.85 -10.32 -27.62
C LYS A 882 19.96 -9.58 -26.62
N ALA A 883 18.94 -10.25 -26.07
CA ALA A 883 17.94 -9.65 -25.20
C ALA A 883 18.34 -9.66 -23.71
N VAL A 884 19.06 -10.69 -23.27
CA VAL A 884 19.44 -10.88 -21.86
C VAL A 884 20.92 -10.57 -21.67
N GLU A 885 21.19 -9.50 -20.92
CA GLU A 885 22.53 -8.94 -20.73
C GLU A 885 23.50 -9.92 -20.05
N SER A 886 23.02 -10.73 -19.10
CA SER A 886 23.85 -11.76 -18.45
C SER A 886 24.31 -12.87 -19.41
N ILE A 887 23.52 -13.16 -20.45
CA ILE A 887 23.88 -14.12 -21.50
C ILE A 887 24.83 -13.44 -22.50
N ASN A 888 24.51 -12.22 -22.91
CA ASN A 888 25.31 -11.42 -23.84
C ASN A 888 26.76 -11.29 -23.37
N GLN A 889 26.96 -10.88 -22.10
CA GLN A 889 28.29 -10.66 -21.55
C GLN A 889 29.13 -11.94 -21.38
N LYS A 890 28.48 -13.11 -21.30
CA LYS A 890 29.19 -14.39 -21.25
C LYS A 890 29.69 -14.86 -22.61
N GLY A 891 29.19 -14.32 -23.72
CA GLY A 891 29.56 -14.76 -25.08
C GLY A 891 29.19 -16.21 -25.39
N LEU A 892 28.31 -16.82 -24.58
CA LEU A 892 28.01 -18.26 -24.63
C LEU A 892 27.20 -18.66 -25.86
N VAL A 893 26.46 -17.72 -26.47
CA VAL A 893 25.53 -18.04 -27.54
C VAL A 893 26.22 -18.43 -28.85
N ASP A 894 27.45 -18.00 -29.08
CA ASP A 894 28.20 -18.41 -30.27
C ASP A 894 28.89 -19.79 -30.10
N SER A 895 29.08 -20.25 -28.86
CA SER A 895 29.76 -21.53 -28.54
C SER A 895 28.80 -22.69 -28.20
N LEU A 896 27.60 -22.43 -27.67
CA LEU A 896 26.64 -23.45 -27.21
C LEU A 896 25.73 -24.05 -28.29
N VAL A 897 25.75 -23.53 -29.52
CA VAL A 897 24.85 -24.00 -30.61
C VAL A 897 25.15 -25.43 -31.08
N VAL A 898 26.24 -26.03 -30.60
CA VAL A 898 26.73 -27.33 -31.07
C VAL A 898 25.91 -28.51 -30.52
N ASP A 899 25.19 -28.36 -29.39
CA ASP A 899 24.37 -29.46 -28.82
C ASP A 899 23.05 -28.98 -28.17
N MET A 900 22.09 -28.62 -29.04
CA MET A 900 20.74 -28.21 -28.63
C MET A 900 19.94 -29.34 -27.96
N VAL A 901 20.26 -30.61 -28.23
CA VAL A 901 19.55 -31.76 -27.64
C VAL A 901 19.87 -31.84 -26.16
N THR A 902 21.17 -31.82 -25.82
CA THR A 902 21.62 -31.84 -24.42
C THR A 902 21.17 -30.60 -23.66
N LEU A 903 21.21 -29.41 -24.29
CA LEU A 903 20.73 -28.18 -23.65
C LEU A 903 19.24 -28.26 -23.30
N ASN A 904 18.38 -28.65 -24.26
CA ASN A 904 16.94 -28.78 -24.04
C ASN A 904 16.63 -29.86 -22.98
N LEU A 905 17.31 -31.01 -23.02
CA LEU A 905 17.13 -32.08 -22.04
C LEU A 905 17.50 -31.60 -20.63
N LYS A 906 18.68 -31.01 -20.46
CA LYS A 906 19.16 -30.48 -19.17
C LYS A 906 18.22 -29.41 -18.61
N CYS A 907 17.75 -28.49 -19.45
CA CYS A 907 16.83 -27.42 -19.01
C CYS A 907 15.44 -27.96 -18.66
N ARG A 908 14.95 -28.99 -19.37
CA ARG A 908 13.70 -29.65 -19.04
C ARG A 908 13.79 -30.34 -17.67
N MET A 909 14.85 -31.10 -17.42
CA MET A 909 15.12 -31.73 -16.12
C MET A 909 15.16 -30.69 -15.00
N PHE A 910 15.84 -29.57 -15.23
CA PHE A 910 15.92 -28.47 -14.28
C PHE A 910 14.53 -27.90 -13.97
N GLY A 911 13.72 -27.61 -15.00
CA GLY A 911 12.35 -27.14 -14.83
C GLY A 911 11.47 -28.09 -14.01
N GLU A 912 11.52 -29.41 -14.30
CA GLU A 912 10.74 -30.41 -13.57
C GLU A 912 11.14 -30.48 -12.09
N MET A 913 12.45 -30.41 -11.79
CA MET A 913 12.92 -30.35 -10.40
C MET A 913 12.44 -29.08 -9.69
N LEU A 914 12.42 -27.92 -10.35
CA LEU A 914 11.89 -26.69 -9.77
C LEU A 914 10.38 -26.78 -9.49
N LEU A 915 9.59 -27.36 -10.39
CA LEU A 915 8.15 -27.59 -10.16
C LEU A 915 7.92 -28.52 -8.97
N SER A 916 8.75 -29.54 -8.79
CA SER A 916 8.66 -30.44 -7.62
C SER A 916 8.91 -29.71 -6.29
N ARG A 917 9.75 -28.65 -6.30
CA ARG A 917 10.08 -27.84 -5.12
C ARG A 917 9.02 -26.78 -4.81
N LEU A 918 8.28 -26.33 -5.81
CA LEU A 918 7.34 -25.20 -5.70
C LEU A 918 6.31 -25.37 -4.56
N PRO A 919 5.61 -26.52 -4.40
CA PRO A 919 4.64 -26.69 -3.31
C PRO A 919 5.24 -26.52 -1.91
N LYS A 920 6.39 -27.14 -1.64
CA LYS A 920 7.11 -27.04 -0.34
C LYS A 920 7.59 -25.61 -0.10
N PHE A 921 8.10 -24.95 -1.14
CA PHE A 921 8.56 -23.57 -1.07
C PHE A 921 7.41 -22.58 -0.77
N VAL A 922 6.27 -22.73 -1.44
CA VAL A 922 5.08 -21.87 -1.25
C VAL A 922 4.43 -22.13 0.11
N THR A 923 4.21 -23.39 0.49
CA THR A 923 3.55 -23.75 1.77
C THR A 923 4.31 -23.22 2.99
N SER A 924 5.65 -23.14 2.91
CA SER A 924 6.48 -22.61 4.00
C SER A 924 6.48 -21.08 4.11
N ARG A 925 5.95 -20.35 3.11
CA ARG A 925 6.05 -18.89 2.99
C ARG A 925 4.70 -18.19 2.86
N VAL A 926 3.67 -18.90 2.40
CA VAL A 926 2.29 -18.42 2.34
C VAL A 926 1.55 -18.89 3.60
N PRO A 927 0.96 -17.98 4.40
CA PRO A 927 0.22 -18.37 5.59
C PRO A 927 -0.97 -19.27 5.25
N ASP A 928 -1.28 -20.25 6.12
CA ASP A 928 -2.44 -21.15 5.98
C ASP A 928 -3.79 -20.39 5.84
N THR A 929 -3.84 -19.14 6.28
CA THR A 929 -5.02 -18.25 6.16
C THR A 929 -5.26 -17.72 4.74
N ARG A 930 -4.39 -18.01 3.77
CA ARG A 930 -4.49 -17.58 2.37
C ARG A 930 -4.51 -18.78 1.40
N PRO A 931 -5.56 -19.62 1.43
CA PRO A 931 -5.68 -20.76 0.54
C PRO A 931 -5.79 -20.35 -0.94
N ASP A 932 -6.25 -19.12 -1.20
CA ASP A 932 -6.32 -18.50 -2.53
C ASP A 932 -4.95 -18.30 -3.18
N LEU A 933 -3.87 -18.26 -2.39
CA LEU A 933 -2.49 -18.11 -2.86
C LEU A 933 -1.73 -19.44 -2.99
N GLN A 934 -2.37 -20.58 -2.70
CA GLN A 934 -1.72 -21.89 -2.77
C GLN A 934 -1.45 -22.31 -4.22
N VAL A 935 -0.45 -23.19 -4.41
CA VAL A 935 -0.07 -23.72 -5.73
C VAL A 935 -1.26 -24.43 -6.37
N GLY A 936 -1.52 -24.12 -7.65
CA GLY A 936 -2.65 -24.64 -8.40
C GLY A 936 -3.97 -23.89 -8.21
N VAL A 937 -4.02 -22.87 -7.35
CA VAL A 937 -5.20 -22.02 -7.15
C VAL A 937 -5.00 -20.63 -7.78
N HIS A 938 -3.87 -19.98 -7.50
CA HIS A 938 -3.58 -18.63 -8.01
C HIS A 938 -3.00 -18.65 -9.44
N TRP A 939 -3.47 -17.76 -10.31
CA TRP A 939 -3.05 -17.66 -11.73
C TRP A 939 -1.54 -17.47 -11.92
N HIS A 940 -0.88 -16.79 -10.97
CA HIS A 940 0.58 -16.56 -10.99
C HIS A 940 1.37 -17.88 -11.10
N TRP A 941 0.89 -18.95 -10.44
CA TRP A 941 1.57 -20.25 -10.48
C TRP A 941 1.43 -20.94 -11.84
N GLU A 942 0.29 -20.73 -12.51
CA GLU A 942 0.09 -21.21 -13.88
C GLU A 942 0.95 -20.41 -14.86
N SER A 943 1.06 -19.09 -14.68
CA SER A 943 1.96 -18.26 -15.48
C SER A 943 3.44 -18.66 -15.31
N PHE A 944 3.85 -18.96 -14.07
CA PHE A 944 5.17 -19.52 -13.80
C PHE A 944 5.37 -20.84 -14.53
N ARG A 945 4.43 -21.79 -14.40
CA ARG A 945 4.50 -23.11 -15.04
C ARG A 945 4.62 -23.00 -16.57
N THR A 946 3.85 -22.10 -17.19
CA THR A 946 3.84 -21.95 -18.66
C THR A 946 5.12 -21.32 -19.21
N LYS A 947 5.77 -20.44 -18.44
CA LYS A 947 7.00 -19.72 -18.84
C LYS A 947 8.28 -20.39 -18.35
N LEU A 948 8.20 -21.32 -17.41
CA LEU A 948 9.35 -22.00 -16.82
C LEU A 948 10.27 -22.70 -17.83
N PRO A 949 9.80 -23.37 -18.90
CA PRO A 949 10.70 -23.96 -19.89
C PRO A 949 11.67 -22.95 -20.52
N GLN A 950 11.14 -21.78 -20.92
CA GLN A 950 11.93 -20.68 -21.49
C GLN A 950 12.89 -20.11 -20.44
N ILE A 951 12.42 -19.91 -19.20
CA ILE A 951 13.27 -19.41 -18.11
C ILE A 951 14.41 -20.38 -17.80
N ALA A 952 14.13 -21.69 -17.75
CA ALA A 952 15.13 -22.73 -17.55
C ALA A 952 16.20 -22.72 -18.65
N LEU A 953 15.78 -22.52 -19.90
CA LEU A 953 16.71 -22.35 -21.02
C LEU A 953 17.59 -21.11 -20.89
N LEU A 954 17.04 -19.97 -20.44
CA LEU A 954 17.85 -18.78 -20.16
C LEU A 954 18.89 -19.06 -19.06
N CYS A 955 18.53 -19.82 -18.04
CA CYS A 955 19.47 -20.26 -16.99
C CYS A 955 20.56 -21.17 -17.55
N GLY A 956 20.20 -22.11 -18.44
CA GLY A 956 21.14 -23.00 -19.13
C GLY A 956 22.09 -22.27 -20.06
N LEU A 957 21.58 -21.32 -20.85
CA LEU A 957 22.39 -20.44 -21.72
C LEU A 957 23.33 -19.52 -20.94
N SER A 958 22.95 -19.19 -19.71
CA SER A 958 23.83 -18.47 -18.78
C SER A 958 24.79 -19.41 -18.04
N ASP A 959 24.82 -20.72 -18.33
CA ASP A 959 25.60 -21.74 -17.65
C ASP A 959 25.38 -21.80 -16.12
N HIS A 960 24.20 -21.39 -15.65
CA HIS A 960 23.89 -21.34 -14.21
C HIS A 960 23.38 -22.68 -13.64
N ILE A 961 23.00 -23.63 -14.50
CA ILE A 961 22.48 -24.94 -14.08
C ILE A 961 23.65 -25.88 -13.78
N CYS A 962 23.64 -26.49 -12.59
CA CYS A 962 24.70 -27.41 -12.18
C CYS A 962 24.92 -28.56 -13.19
N ARG A 963 26.16 -29.00 -13.34
CA ARG A 963 26.51 -30.26 -14.03
C ARG A 963 26.03 -31.47 -13.22
N GLY A 964 25.72 -32.56 -13.92
CA GLY A 964 25.26 -33.81 -13.29
C GLY A 964 23.91 -33.67 -12.59
N LEU A 965 23.00 -32.89 -13.17
CA LEU A 965 21.68 -32.61 -12.60
C LEU A 965 20.88 -33.91 -12.36
N GLU A 966 21.10 -34.92 -13.21
CA GLU A 966 20.55 -36.27 -13.12
C GLU A 966 20.94 -37.04 -11.84
N TYR A 967 22.01 -36.62 -11.16
CA TYR A 967 22.48 -37.20 -9.90
C TYR A 967 22.12 -36.37 -8.66
N ARG A 968 21.49 -35.20 -8.85
CA ARG A 968 21.16 -34.29 -7.74
C ARG A 968 19.84 -34.68 -7.08
N THR A 969 19.82 -34.56 -5.76
CA THR A 969 18.63 -34.77 -4.93
C THR A 969 17.77 -33.51 -4.82
N ALA A 970 16.53 -33.66 -4.36
CA ALA A 970 15.59 -32.55 -4.22
C ALA A 970 16.00 -31.51 -3.16
N ASP A 971 16.94 -31.82 -2.27
CA ASP A 971 17.39 -30.92 -1.20
C ASP A 971 18.75 -30.23 -1.50
N GLU A 972 19.41 -30.55 -2.62
CA GLU A 972 20.68 -29.93 -3.03
C GLU A 972 20.49 -28.65 -3.86
N SER A 973 21.56 -27.86 -4.03
CA SER A 973 21.53 -26.72 -4.97
C SER A 973 21.48 -27.24 -6.41
N LEU A 974 20.62 -26.63 -7.23
CA LEU A 974 20.54 -26.86 -8.68
C LEU A 974 21.34 -25.82 -9.48
N LEU A 975 21.98 -24.88 -8.77
CA LEU A 975 22.82 -23.85 -9.35
C LEU A 975 24.28 -24.33 -9.40
N GLU A 976 25.00 -23.94 -10.45
CA GLU A 976 26.42 -24.23 -10.63
C GLU A 976 27.27 -23.34 -9.71
N HIS A 977 28.27 -23.91 -9.03
CA HIS A 977 29.03 -23.22 -7.98
C HIS A 977 30.40 -22.69 -8.45
N LYS A 978 30.74 -22.91 -9.72
CA LYS A 978 32.05 -22.54 -10.28
C LYS A 978 32.24 -21.02 -10.36
N ASP A 979 33.44 -20.56 -10.02
CA ASP A 979 33.79 -19.14 -10.15
C ASP A 979 33.73 -18.70 -11.62
N GLY A 980 33.21 -17.50 -11.86
CA GLY A 980 32.93 -16.98 -13.20
C GLY A 980 31.62 -17.50 -13.81
N THR A 981 30.92 -18.43 -13.16
CA THR A 981 29.59 -18.85 -13.62
C THR A 981 28.55 -17.77 -13.38
N PHE A 982 28.63 -17.00 -12.31
CA PHE A 982 27.77 -15.83 -12.14
C PHE A 982 28.56 -14.56 -12.37
N LEU A 983 27.93 -13.55 -12.96
CA LEU A 983 28.57 -12.26 -13.19
C LEU A 983 28.49 -11.41 -11.92
N GLU A 984 29.60 -10.82 -11.51
CA GLU A 984 29.58 -9.82 -10.44
C GLU A 984 28.81 -8.58 -10.90
N LEU A 985 28.09 -7.95 -9.97
CA LEU A 985 27.28 -6.78 -10.26
C LEU A 985 28.15 -5.51 -10.45
N LEU A 986 28.83 -5.41 -11.59
CA LEU A 986 29.73 -4.31 -11.95
C LEU A 986 29.21 -3.55 -13.19
N GLY A 987 29.60 -2.27 -13.31
CA GLY A 987 29.29 -1.45 -14.50
C GLY A 987 27.79 -1.36 -14.83
N GLU A 988 27.44 -1.62 -16.10
CA GLU A 988 26.05 -1.58 -16.61
C GLU A 988 25.14 -2.65 -16.00
N LEU A 989 25.66 -3.77 -15.49
CA LEU A 989 24.84 -4.79 -14.81
C LEU A 989 24.18 -4.26 -13.53
N LYS A 990 24.74 -3.22 -12.91
CA LYS A 990 24.09 -2.51 -11.78
C LYS A 990 22.77 -1.84 -12.19
N LYS A 991 22.57 -1.60 -13.48
CA LYS A 991 21.35 -1.01 -14.05
C LYS A 991 20.43 -2.04 -14.70
N ALA A 992 20.83 -3.31 -14.75
CA ALA A 992 19.96 -4.37 -15.22
C ALA A 992 18.77 -4.49 -14.25
N ASP A 993 17.66 -5.01 -14.76
CA ASP A 993 16.56 -5.56 -13.98
C ASP A 993 16.63 -7.10 -14.07
N GLY A 994 15.96 -7.80 -13.16
CA GLY A 994 15.88 -9.28 -13.21
C GLY A 994 16.14 -9.95 -11.88
N SER A 995 16.81 -11.12 -11.91
CA SER A 995 17.11 -11.92 -10.72
C SER A 995 18.55 -11.74 -10.28
N TYR A 996 18.73 -11.52 -8.98
CA TYR A 996 20.03 -11.42 -8.33
C TYR A 996 20.15 -12.47 -7.26
N VAL A 997 21.38 -12.89 -7.03
CA VAL A 997 21.71 -13.97 -6.10
C VAL A 997 22.76 -13.46 -5.12
N ASN A 998 22.55 -13.68 -3.83
CA ASN A 998 23.59 -13.41 -2.84
C ASN A 998 24.32 -14.72 -2.51
N LYS A 999 25.65 -14.68 -2.67
CA LYS A 999 26.58 -15.72 -2.26
C LYS A 999 27.39 -15.18 -1.09
N ASP A 1000 27.53 -15.97 -0.04
CA ASP A 1000 28.44 -15.64 1.05
C ASP A 1000 29.85 -16.02 0.58
N ARG A 1001 30.83 -15.11 0.62
CA ARG A 1001 32.20 -15.36 0.15
C ARG A 1001 32.89 -16.50 0.87
N ASN A 1002 32.50 -16.76 2.11
CA ASN A 1002 33.06 -17.83 2.94
C ASN A 1002 32.30 -19.16 2.75
N ARG A 1003 31.22 -19.17 1.96
CA ARG A 1003 30.44 -20.37 1.64
C ARG A 1003 30.43 -20.61 0.14
N THR A 1004 30.37 -21.87 -0.25
CA THR A 1004 30.39 -22.24 -1.66
C THR A 1004 29.05 -21.96 -2.36
N GLU A 1005 27.95 -21.84 -1.61
CA GLU A 1005 26.59 -21.82 -2.16
C GLU A 1005 25.87 -20.47 -2.08
N PRO A 1006 25.17 -20.05 -3.17
CA PRO A 1006 24.06 -19.12 -3.09
C PRO A 1006 23.06 -19.46 -2.00
N HIS A 1007 22.59 -18.46 -1.25
CA HIS A 1007 21.62 -18.68 -0.16
C HIS A 1007 20.41 -17.74 -0.24
N ARG A 1008 20.37 -16.81 -1.20
CA ARG A 1008 19.24 -15.91 -1.41
C ARG A 1008 19.11 -15.53 -2.89
N ALA A 1009 17.88 -15.49 -3.39
CA ALA A 1009 17.51 -14.83 -4.62
C ALA A 1009 16.66 -13.58 -4.33
N GLY A 1010 16.67 -12.60 -5.23
CA GLY A 1010 15.81 -11.42 -5.15
C GLY A 1010 15.58 -10.79 -6.51
N ALA A 1011 14.38 -10.27 -6.76
CA ALA A 1011 14.12 -9.42 -7.92
C ALA A 1011 14.57 -7.99 -7.63
N SER A 1012 15.24 -7.35 -8.60
CA SER A 1012 15.52 -5.93 -8.52
C SER A 1012 15.11 -5.22 -9.81
N ASP A 1013 14.44 -4.08 -9.64
CA ASP A 1013 14.62 -2.92 -10.52
C ASP A 1013 15.93 -2.27 -10.08
N SER A 1014 16.79 -1.79 -10.98
CA SER A 1014 18.07 -1.12 -10.66
C SER A 1014 18.06 -0.15 -9.46
N ILE A 1015 16.91 0.47 -9.17
CA ILE A 1015 16.70 1.39 -8.02
C ILE A 1015 16.60 0.65 -6.66
N ILE A 1016 16.31 -0.65 -6.65
CA ILE A 1016 16.04 -1.48 -5.48
C ILE A 1016 17.32 -2.05 -4.85
N VAL A 1017 18.40 -2.27 -5.60
CA VAL A 1017 19.68 -2.76 -5.03
C VAL A 1017 20.18 -1.82 -3.93
N VAL A 1018 20.17 -0.51 -4.19
CA VAL A 1018 20.53 0.54 -3.21
C VAL A 1018 19.59 0.52 -2.00
N ARG A 1019 18.29 0.29 -2.21
CA ARG A 1019 17.31 0.17 -1.12
C ARG A 1019 17.42 -1.14 -0.34
N GLY A 1020 17.96 -2.19 -0.96
CA GLY A 1020 18.21 -3.49 -0.35
C GLY A 1020 19.28 -3.38 0.73
N GLU A 1021 20.38 -2.68 0.43
CA GLU A 1021 21.43 -2.35 1.40
C GLU A 1021 20.88 -1.51 2.56
N GLU A 1022 20.18 -0.40 2.26
CA GLU A 1022 19.58 0.47 3.27
C GLU A 1022 18.55 -0.29 4.13
N GLY A 1023 17.74 -1.13 3.50
CA GLY A 1023 16.76 -1.98 4.15
C GLY A 1023 17.40 -3.02 5.07
N HIS A 1024 18.44 -3.71 4.61
CA HIS A 1024 19.17 -4.70 5.40
C HIS A 1024 19.83 -4.08 6.62
N LYS A 1025 20.48 -2.91 6.46
CA LYS A 1025 21.04 -2.11 7.56
C LYS A 1025 19.98 -1.63 8.55
N LYS A 1026 18.78 -1.32 8.06
CA LYS A 1026 17.65 -0.93 8.92
C LYS A 1026 17.13 -2.14 9.70
N TYR A 1027 16.93 -3.29 9.06
CA TYR A 1027 16.40 -4.49 9.69
C TYR A 1027 17.37 -5.13 10.69
N SER A 1028 18.67 -5.05 10.43
CA SER A 1028 19.69 -5.55 11.34
C SER A 1028 19.69 -4.77 12.67
N LYS A 1029 19.36 -3.47 12.63
CA LYS A 1029 19.33 -2.56 13.79
C LYS A 1029 17.98 -2.44 14.50
N LEU A 1030 16.92 -3.10 14.01
CA LEU A 1030 15.60 -3.01 14.65
C LEU A 1030 15.55 -3.91 15.88
N ASP A 1031 14.99 -3.40 16.99
CA ASP A 1031 14.61 -4.19 18.16
C ASP A 1031 13.12 -4.57 18.07
N GLY A 1032 12.78 -5.86 18.21
CA GLY A 1032 11.40 -6.35 18.13
C GLY A 1032 11.25 -7.84 17.84
N PRO A 1033 10.04 -8.34 17.55
CA PRO A 1033 9.83 -9.73 17.14
C PRO A 1033 10.68 -10.06 15.92
N ILE A 1034 11.28 -11.25 15.89
CA ILE A 1034 12.06 -11.74 14.77
C ILE A 1034 11.11 -11.98 13.59
N SER A 1035 10.95 -10.97 12.73
CA SER A 1035 10.40 -11.19 11.40
C SER A 1035 11.40 -12.02 10.60
N GLN A 1036 10.93 -12.75 9.60
CA GLN A 1036 11.81 -13.50 8.70
C GLN A 1036 12.85 -12.60 7.99
N GLN A 1037 12.50 -11.35 7.68
CA GLN A 1037 13.43 -10.34 7.14
C GLN A 1037 14.48 -9.90 8.17
N ARG A 1038 14.08 -9.80 9.45
CA ARG A 1038 15.01 -9.53 10.55
C ARG A 1038 15.92 -10.74 10.80
N GLN A 1039 15.41 -11.97 10.74
CA GLN A 1039 16.25 -13.18 10.89
C GLN A 1039 17.38 -13.19 9.87
N GLN A 1040 17.11 -12.87 8.60
CA GLN A 1040 18.17 -12.77 7.59
C GLN A 1040 19.17 -11.64 7.89
N ALA A 1041 18.67 -10.49 8.36
CA ALA A 1041 19.52 -9.38 8.77
C ALA A 1041 20.33 -9.66 10.04
N LEU A 1042 19.94 -10.67 10.83
CA LEU A 1042 20.66 -11.19 11.99
C LEU A 1042 21.63 -12.33 11.62
N ASP A 1043 21.34 -13.10 10.57
CA ASP A 1043 22.28 -14.09 10.02
C ASP A 1043 23.50 -13.39 9.39
N TYR A 1044 23.30 -12.22 8.74
CA TYR A 1044 24.34 -11.39 8.14
C TYR A 1044 24.23 -9.91 8.57
N PRO A 1045 24.49 -9.57 9.84
CA PRO A 1045 24.35 -8.21 10.36
C PRO A 1045 25.28 -7.21 9.68
N ASP A 1046 24.89 -5.94 9.77
CA ASP A 1046 25.79 -4.82 9.45
C ASP A 1046 27.01 -4.90 10.38
N ALA A 1047 28.20 -4.64 9.83
CA ALA A 1047 29.46 -4.74 10.58
C ALA A 1047 29.43 -3.96 11.90
N SER A 1048 28.70 -2.84 11.98
CA SER A 1048 28.59 -2.01 13.20
C SER A 1048 27.89 -2.68 14.38
N ILE A 1049 27.15 -3.78 14.16
CA ILE A 1049 26.44 -4.52 15.21
C ILE A 1049 26.75 -6.01 15.21
N ALA A 1050 27.62 -6.50 14.32
CA ALA A 1050 27.87 -7.91 14.12
C ALA A 1050 28.33 -8.63 15.40
N ASP A 1051 29.16 -7.98 16.22
CA ASP A 1051 29.67 -8.55 17.46
C ASP A 1051 28.61 -8.69 18.57
N LYS A 1052 27.42 -8.11 18.36
CA LYS A 1052 26.29 -8.16 19.31
C LYS A 1052 25.26 -9.24 18.96
N ILE A 1053 25.39 -9.90 17.81
CA ILE A 1053 24.42 -10.89 17.34
C ILE A 1053 25.00 -12.30 17.46
N GLU A 1054 24.48 -13.07 18.41
CA GLU A 1054 24.85 -14.46 18.62
C GLU A 1054 24.27 -15.36 17.51
N GLY A 1055 25.06 -16.34 17.03
CA GLY A 1055 24.63 -17.28 15.97
C GLY A 1055 24.68 -16.72 14.54
N ARG A 1056 25.27 -15.54 14.32
CA ARG A 1056 25.47 -14.98 12.98
C ARG A 1056 26.32 -15.89 12.09
N LYS A 1057 26.04 -15.89 10.78
CA LYS A 1057 26.77 -16.66 9.77
C LYS A 1057 27.94 -15.89 9.16
N GLY A 1058 27.84 -14.57 9.14
CA GLY A 1058 28.85 -13.65 8.60
C GLY A 1058 28.44 -12.21 8.89
N THR A 1059 28.98 -11.27 8.13
CA THR A 1059 28.56 -9.86 8.07
C THR A 1059 27.94 -9.57 6.72
N TYR A 1060 27.22 -8.46 6.59
CA TYR A 1060 26.68 -8.04 5.29
C TYR A 1060 27.78 -7.88 4.23
N ASP A 1061 28.99 -7.48 4.62
CA ASP A 1061 30.12 -7.28 3.71
C ASP A 1061 30.71 -8.62 3.19
N ASP A 1062 30.41 -9.73 3.87
CA ASP A 1062 30.73 -11.09 3.39
C ASP A 1062 29.78 -11.55 2.27
N LEU A 1063 28.67 -10.83 2.03
CA LEU A 1063 27.74 -11.13 0.95
C LEU A 1063 28.22 -10.52 -0.35
N GLN A 1064 28.48 -11.38 -1.32
CA GLN A 1064 28.68 -11.02 -2.71
C GLN A 1064 27.36 -11.09 -3.47
N GLN A 1065 26.95 -9.95 -4.05
CA GLN A 1065 25.79 -9.90 -4.92
C GLN A 1065 26.20 -10.23 -6.36
N LEU A 1066 25.55 -11.25 -6.90
CA LEU A 1066 25.79 -11.81 -8.21
C LEU A 1066 24.55 -11.60 -9.08
N CYS A 1067 24.77 -11.37 -10.37
CA CYS A 1067 23.72 -11.31 -11.37
C CYS A 1067 23.31 -12.73 -11.77
N GLY A 1068 22.04 -13.07 -11.58
CA GLY A 1068 21.44 -14.27 -12.17
C GLY A 1068 21.06 -13.99 -13.62
N LEU A 1069 19.76 -13.88 -13.90
CA LEU A 1069 19.28 -13.37 -15.19
C LEU A 1069 19.12 -11.86 -15.11
N GLY A 1070 20.06 -11.13 -15.69
CA GLY A 1070 20.05 -9.67 -15.77
C GLY A 1070 19.73 -9.20 -17.19
N MET A 1071 18.85 -8.22 -17.31
CA MET A 1071 18.48 -7.60 -18.58
C MET A 1071 18.36 -6.09 -18.44
N LEU A 1072 18.89 -5.35 -19.40
CA LEU A 1072 18.74 -3.90 -19.41
C LEU A 1072 17.30 -3.54 -19.73
N ARG A 1073 16.77 -2.50 -19.07
CA ARG A 1073 15.40 -2.02 -19.32
C ARG A 1073 15.18 -1.52 -20.75
N SER A 1074 16.26 -1.10 -21.42
CA SER A 1074 16.25 -0.77 -22.86
C SER A 1074 16.00 -1.97 -23.78
N LYS A 1075 16.16 -3.21 -23.26
CA LYS A 1075 15.92 -4.48 -23.95
C LYS A 1075 14.58 -5.13 -23.60
N ARG A 1076 13.68 -4.36 -22.98
CA ARG A 1076 12.39 -4.84 -22.48
C ARG A 1076 11.60 -5.58 -23.55
N ASP A 1077 11.44 -4.98 -24.71
CA ASP A 1077 10.54 -5.49 -25.74
C ASP A 1077 11.11 -6.77 -26.38
N GLU A 1078 12.45 -6.85 -26.53
CA GLU A 1078 13.14 -8.06 -26.96
C GLU A 1078 13.01 -9.20 -25.94
N VAL A 1079 13.10 -8.90 -24.64
CA VAL A 1079 12.87 -9.90 -23.59
C VAL A 1079 11.42 -10.39 -23.61
N LEU A 1080 10.45 -9.48 -23.74
CA LEU A 1080 9.04 -9.84 -23.79
C LEU A 1080 8.73 -10.75 -24.98
N ALA A 1081 9.39 -10.54 -26.12
CA ALA A 1081 9.24 -11.37 -27.32
C ALA A 1081 9.74 -12.82 -27.14
N LEU A 1082 10.51 -13.13 -26.09
CA LEU A 1082 10.94 -14.50 -25.78
C LEU A 1082 9.81 -15.35 -25.17
N PHE A 1083 8.73 -14.74 -24.72
CA PHE A 1083 7.66 -15.39 -23.96
C PHE A 1083 6.31 -15.22 -24.64
N GLU A 1084 5.51 -16.27 -24.60
CA GLU A 1084 4.11 -16.22 -24.99
C GLU A 1084 3.26 -15.69 -23.83
N TRP A 1085 2.31 -14.83 -24.18
CA TRP A 1085 1.36 -14.21 -23.26
C TRP A 1085 -0.04 -14.53 -23.72
N ASN A 1086 -0.85 -15.10 -22.84
CA ASN A 1086 -2.26 -15.30 -23.14
C ASN A 1086 -3.10 -14.14 -22.60
N LYS A 1087 -4.31 -13.99 -23.14
CA LYS A 1087 -5.22 -12.90 -22.79
C LYS A 1087 -5.60 -12.89 -21.30
N GLU A 1088 -5.73 -14.07 -20.69
CA GLU A 1088 -6.08 -14.17 -19.27
C GLU A 1088 -4.96 -13.60 -18.37
N GLU A 1089 -3.69 -13.93 -18.67
CA GLU A 1089 -2.53 -13.34 -17.98
C GLU A 1089 -2.47 -11.83 -18.16
N GLU A 1090 -2.70 -11.35 -19.38
CA GLU A 1090 -2.75 -9.91 -19.67
C GLU A 1090 -3.86 -9.21 -18.89
N ASP A 1091 -5.06 -9.78 -18.87
CA ASP A 1091 -6.21 -9.25 -18.13
C ASP A 1091 -5.93 -9.23 -16.62
N MET A 1092 -5.26 -10.27 -16.08
CA MET A 1092 -4.89 -10.33 -14.67
C MET A 1092 -3.80 -9.32 -14.31
N LEU A 1093 -2.78 -9.16 -15.18
CA LEU A 1093 -1.77 -8.11 -15.04
C LEU A 1093 -2.37 -6.71 -15.13
N MET A 1094 -3.38 -6.51 -15.96
CA MET A 1094 -4.09 -5.23 -16.08
C MET A 1094 -4.93 -4.90 -14.84
N LYS A 1095 -5.45 -5.92 -14.15
CA LYS A 1095 -6.20 -5.77 -12.88
C LYS A 1095 -5.30 -5.38 -11.70
N LEU A 1096 -4.00 -5.67 -11.74
CA LEU A 1096 -3.07 -5.30 -10.66
C LEU A 1096 -2.93 -3.77 -10.55
N THR A 1097 -3.29 -3.20 -9.40
CA THR A 1097 -3.10 -1.77 -9.13
C THR A 1097 -1.68 -1.49 -8.65
N TRP A 1098 -0.82 -0.95 -9.52
CA TRP A 1098 0.49 -0.43 -9.09
C TRP A 1098 0.39 0.97 -8.48
N ARG A 1099 1.16 1.19 -7.40
CA ARG A 1099 1.25 2.47 -6.69
C ARG A 1099 2.14 3.52 -7.38
N SER A 1100 2.83 3.18 -8.47
CA SER A 1100 3.61 4.17 -9.23
C SER A 1100 2.66 5.10 -9.99
N SER A 1101 2.88 6.40 -9.84
CA SER A 1101 2.12 7.49 -10.45
C SER A 1101 2.26 7.59 -11.98
N ASN A 1102 2.94 6.64 -12.62
CA ASN A 1102 3.00 6.52 -14.06
C ASN A 1102 2.11 5.37 -14.48
N LYS A 1103 1.27 5.61 -15.51
CA LYS A 1103 0.52 4.58 -16.23
C LYS A 1103 1.52 3.57 -16.78
N ASP A 1104 1.90 2.58 -15.99
CA ASP A 1104 2.76 1.50 -16.45
C ASP A 1104 1.92 0.66 -17.43
N CYS A 1105 2.27 0.78 -18.71
CA CYS A 1105 1.68 0.05 -19.83
C CYS A 1105 1.79 -1.46 -19.61
N LEU A 1106 0.95 -2.24 -20.27
CA LEU A 1106 0.88 -3.71 -20.12
C LEU A 1106 2.27 -4.34 -20.28
N GLU A 1107 3.08 -3.84 -21.22
CA GLU A 1107 4.45 -4.29 -21.48
C GLU A 1107 5.34 -4.12 -20.25
N ASN A 1108 5.26 -3.00 -19.54
CA ASN A 1108 6.04 -2.80 -18.33
C ASN A 1108 5.59 -3.74 -17.20
N ARG A 1109 4.30 -4.09 -17.14
CA ARG A 1109 3.77 -5.05 -16.16
C ARG A 1109 4.20 -6.48 -16.49
N LYS A 1110 4.07 -6.90 -17.75
CA LYS A 1110 4.59 -8.16 -18.27
C LYS A 1110 6.07 -8.31 -17.96
N TYR A 1111 6.84 -7.25 -18.20
CA TYR A 1111 8.28 -7.26 -17.97
C TYR A 1111 8.62 -7.43 -16.49
N LYS A 1112 8.00 -6.66 -15.59
CA LYS A 1112 8.24 -6.85 -14.15
C LYS A 1112 7.73 -8.20 -13.65
N HIS A 1113 6.61 -8.71 -14.19
CA HIS A 1113 6.15 -10.05 -13.89
C HIS A 1113 7.22 -11.09 -14.23
N LEU A 1114 7.84 -11.03 -15.41
CA LEU A 1114 8.98 -11.89 -15.77
C LEU A 1114 10.14 -11.76 -14.80
N THR A 1115 10.50 -10.54 -14.35
CA THR A 1115 11.58 -10.36 -13.37
C THR A 1115 11.30 -11.10 -12.05
N PHE A 1116 10.04 -11.17 -11.62
CA PHE A 1116 9.63 -11.96 -10.46
C PHE A 1116 9.68 -13.46 -10.74
N LEU A 1117 9.27 -13.91 -11.93
CA LEU A 1117 9.38 -15.33 -12.31
C LEU A 1117 10.86 -15.76 -12.36
N PHE A 1118 11.77 -14.90 -12.80
CA PHE A 1118 13.21 -15.16 -12.72
C PHE A 1118 13.66 -15.29 -11.26
N GLU A 1119 13.30 -14.35 -10.38
CA GLU A 1119 13.60 -14.47 -8.94
C GLU A 1119 13.11 -15.82 -8.38
N LEU A 1120 11.92 -16.27 -8.77
CA LEU A 1120 11.31 -17.50 -8.26
C LEU A 1120 12.09 -18.73 -8.70
N THR A 1121 12.49 -18.77 -9.98
CA THR A 1121 13.35 -19.83 -10.52
C THR A 1121 14.63 -19.94 -9.71
N TYR A 1122 15.34 -18.83 -9.45
CA TYR A 1122 16.57 -18.87 -8.66
C TYR A 1122 16.32 -19.22 -7.21
N ALA A 1123 15.22 -18.74 -6.61
CA ALA A 1123 14.85 -19.13 -5.27
C ALA A 1123 14.65 -20.65 -5.18
N LEU A 1124 13.88 -21.25 -6.09
CA LEU A 1124 13.64 -22.69 -6.11
C LEU A 1124 14.91 -23.51 -6.41
N ALA A 1125 15.84 -22.94 -7.18
CA ALA A 1125 17.10 -23.59 -7.55
C ALA A 1125 18.10 -23.64 -6.38
N ILE A 1126 18.04 -22.70 -5.44
CA ILE A 1126 18.85 -22.76 -4.21
C ILE A 1126 18.40 -23.96 -3.35
N ALA A 1127 19.37 -24.65 -2.74
CA ALA A 1127 19.11 -25.75 -1.81
C ALA A 1127 18.07 -25.32 -0.74
N PRO A 1128 16.96 -26.06 -0.55
CA PRO A 1128 15.90 -25.67 0.38
C PRO A 1128 16.38 -25.33 1.80
N GLY A 1129 17.41 -26.02 2.30
CA GLY A 1129 18.01 -25.76 3.60
C GLY A 1129 18.90 -24.51 3.66
N ALA A 1130 19.49 -24.10 2.53
CA ALA A 1130 20.29 -22.89 2.42
C ALA A 1130 19.45 -21.67 2.01
N ASN A 1131 18.25 -21.89 1.46
CA ASN A 1131 17.44 -20.85 0.86
C ASN A 1131 16.75 -19.93 1.89
N THR A 1132 17.36 -18.77 2.09
CA THR A 1132 16.85 -17.68 2.95
C THR A 1132 15.90 -16.71 2.22
N THR A 1133 15.56 -16.96 0.96
CA THR A 1133 14.61 -16.13 0.20
C THR A 1133 13.24 -16.17 0.88
N GLN A 1134 12.70 -15.02 1.28
CA GLN A 1134 11.47 -14.94 2.08
C GLN A 1134 10.22 -14.64 1.26
N ASN A 1135 10.39 -13.96 0.13
CA ASN A 1135 9.29 -13.66 -0.78
C ASN A 1135 9.06 -14.93 -1.63
N PRO A 1136 7.84 -15.50 -1.68
CA PRO A 1136 7.51 -16.51 -2.70
C PRO A 1136 7.46 -15.91 -4.13
N THR A 1137 8.11 -14.76 -4.32
CA THR A 1137 8.05 -13.77 -5.40
C THR A 1137 6.70 -13.07 -5.55
N GLY A 1138 6.74 -11.84 -6.05
CA GLY A 1138 5.51 -11.07 -6.28
C GLY A 1138 4.72 -10.76 -5.01
N GLU A 1139 5.34 -10.45 -3.86
CA GLU A 1139 4.64 -10.00 -2.64
C GLU A 1139 3.54 -8.97 -2.95
N TRP A 1140 3.72 -8.13 -3.98
CA TRP A 1140 2.72 -7.21 -4.51
C TRP A 1140 1.65 -7.89 -5.40
N GLU A 1141 2.01 -8.81 -6.27
CA GLU A 1141 1.02 -9.58 -7.05
C GLU A 1141 0.12 -10.43 -6.14
N LEU A 1142 0.69 -11.01 -5.08
CA LEU A 1142 -0.01 -11.83 -4.09
C LEU A 1142 -0.73 -11.00 -3.00
N LYS A 1143 -0.25 -9.78 -2.67
CA LYS A 1143 -0.94 -8.85 -1.74
C LYS A 1143 -2.13 -8.13 -2.36
N TYR A 1144 -2.15 -7.90 -3.67
CA TYR A 1144 -3.15 -7.03 -4.32
C TYR A 1144 -4.32 -7.78 -4.95
N PHE A 1145 -4.35 -9.11 -4.87
CA PHE A 1145 -5.56 -9.93 -5.08
C PHE A 1145 -6.34 -10.21 -3.77
N GLY A 1146 -6.06 -9.46 -2.70
CA GLY A 1146 -6.78 -9.50 -1.42
C GLY A 1146 -7.99 -8.57 -1.34
#